data_AF-A0A7J2L3A5-F1
#
_entry.id   AF-A0A7J2L3A5-F1
#
_cell.length_a   1.000
_cell.length_b   1.000
_cell.length_c   1.000
_cell.angle_alpha   90.00
_cell.angle_beta   90.00
_cell.angle_gamma   90.00
#
_symmetry.space_group_name_H-M   'P 1'
#
loop_
_entity.id
_entity.type
_entity.pdbx_description
1 polymer ?
#
loop_
_entity_poly.entity_id
_entity_poly.type
_entity_poly.pdbx_seq_one_letter_code
_entity_poly.pdbx_strand_id
1 'polypeptide(L)'
;VLVGLLSIGYRYDMNTFPVPKRMTIPIESSSHVADFYIDPVLFRIKAPVKNFLIISESFEAQRLLEKKLLLDGYKILYRYKLIPALFVKGNLDLLLRKGGDLVGIRGIYANRIYLKPRYFRGLIREALPTTNDTAYLVGANVFWEHGYRGENVVVAVIDTGIDKNHPELEGKVIAEKSFVRKYFGYGVDDPSTRDDIGHGTACSGIIAGRGIDPRGQGMAPEALLMNAKIFTRLERGAPIAAIIAAIEWAAYGPDGEPNTGDEADVINMSLGGGEIYNSPLWLAVKRATELGVVVSISAGNEGENQIASMSIGDPGNSPWAITVGATDPYYTGLDELVGLGGQVVEYTSIGPTILFAVKPDVVAPSGTVVVASGGGYTADTWHGTSFSAPHVSGCAALLINYLRNHSVEKLDMPWLVKTILVSTAIPLYGTYGSERVRFEDLAVGAGAISMVNAFNLLESSAINGDNYPQWIYILPTKIPVGISNATAKKYSLHRPYFPYFDKVFNGQTIFLNITIMASRPTNMSISFSGNFTNALDIHSALSITIDEPTEYWELNFTVLENAPEGYYCGEIVFSDDQYGIEKRTPISFIVKKPKVRALLDLKHTDWSIDIRYGQYRLLIGNWEKLGVSIDMLPFKSKKSLSSELLQNYDLLFMPDTVSATPIFDEIGRYVGYEFQSTKISWEEILAIYKFIGDGGSVLVFALSGIGHNLTNINELLSPTGAYLYNKSWLGLDTTVAVSTKGDHIIIKGIQELPYQGIQVNKSFLSDAFLGYEDYDLAIVHQGFEGGAIIALGSNFMFDNWAFCGEYPGSTDVPKFARNIIEMVANWSRILNNTIIANAEYISYGSSIIFINQSVASLDINIKNSTALINLTWEILTENQRISGEFTYDDISQIWTTTIDISAITSARFMLRIEAYIEVDGKIYSVARAGTIIRDSSSPTITLHPSQVVVPKNGSVSTN
;
A
#
# COMPACT_ATOMS: atom_id res chain seq x y z
N VAL A 1 33.73 15.09 48.17
CA VAL A 1 33.30 13.87 48.88
C VAL A 1 32.72 12.95 47.80
N LEU A 2 33.57 12.23 47.07
CA LEU A 2 33.99 10.83 47.34
C LEU A 2 32.80 9.88 47.52
N VAL A 3 32.69 8.69 46.91
CA VAL A 3 33.39 7.85 45.91
C VAL A 3 32.47 6.62 45.75
N GLY A 4 32.39 5.99 44.57
CA GLY A 4 31.76 4.66 44.44
C GLY A 4 31.53 4.17 43.00
N LEU A 5 32.61 3.72 42.35
CA LEU A 5 32.74 3.19 40.99
C LEU A 5 32.21 1.74 40.81
N LEU A 6 31.76 1.43 39.56
CA LEU A 6 31.97 0.20 38.75
C LEU A 6 31.40 -1.15 39.30
N SER A 7 30.77 -2.08 38.56
CA SER A 7 30.76 -2.40 37.12
C SER A 7 29.83 -3.62 36.82
N ILE A 8 29.49 -3.80 35.53
CA ILE A 8 29.10 -5.02 34.78
C ILE A 8 27.60 -5.41 34.74
N GLY A 9 27.02 -5.34 33.53
CA GLY A 9 25.85 -6.14 33.14
C GLY A 9 24.89 -5.49 32.14
N TYR A 10 25.34 -5.12 30.94
CA TYR A 10 24.44 -4.79 29.82
C TYR A 10 23.60 -6.03 29.44
N ARG A 11 22.28 -5.92 29.56
CA ARG A 11 21.31 -6.59 28.68
C ARG A 11 20.31 -5.52 28.24
N TYR A 12 20.46 -5.06 27.00
CA TYR A 12 19.41 -4.33 26.32
C TYR A 12 18.25 -5.29 26.10
N ASP A 13 17.09 -4.95 26.67
CA ASP A 13 15.83 -5.62 26.44
C ASP A 13 15.23 -5.06 25.14
N MET A 14 15.20 -5.85 24.07
CA MET A 14 14.69 -5.47 22.74
C MET A 14 13.16 -5.62 22.60
N ASN A 15 12.40 -5.62 23.70
CA ASN A 15 10.98 -5.96 23.72
C ASN A 15 9.99 -4.78 23.68
N THR A 16 10.14 -3.78 22.81
CA THR A 16 9.05 -2.77 22.64
C THR A 16 8.81 -2.34 21.19
N PHE A 17 8.22 -3.24 20.40
CA PHE A 17 7.26 -2.85 19.37
C PHE A 17 5.86 -2.85 20.01
N PRO A 18 5.11 -1.73 20.04
CA PRO A 18 3.68 -1.81 20.32
C PRO A 18 2.95 -2.30 19.06
N VAL A 19 2.47 -3.54 19.14
CA VAL A 19 1.54 -4.26 18.24
C VAL A 19 0.14 -3.62 18.31
N PRO A 20 -0.78 -3.85 17.37
CA PRO A 20 -2.19 -3.92 17.71
C PRO A 20 -2.59 -5.38 17.98
N LYS A 21 -2.44 -5.84 19.24
CA LYS A 21 -3.17 -6.99 19.79
C LYS A 21 -4.12 -6.49 20.87
N ARG A 22 -5.42 -6.67 20.62
CA ARG A 22 -6.59 -6.08 21.31
C ARG A 22 -6.72 -4.55 21.20
N MET A 23 -7.89 -4.10 20.77
CA MET A 23 -8.34 -2.71 20.93
C MET A 23 -8.55 -2.39 22.42
N THR A 24 -7.46 -2.15 23.16
CA THR A 24 -7.44 -1.38 24.41
C THR A 24 -6.00 -0.93 24.66
N ILE A 25 -5.75 0.38 24.61
CA ILE A 25 -4.43 1.01 24.77
C ILE A 25 -4.41 1.75 26.11
N PRO A 26 -3.48 1.44 27.02
CA PRO A 26 -2.95 2.44 27.96
C PRO A 26 -1.47 2.71 27.62
N ILE A 27 -0.98 3.93 27.85
CA ILE A 27 0.35 4.27 28.44
C ILE A 27 0.56 5.79 28.46
N GLU A 28 1.21 6.24 29.53
CA GLU A 28 1.29 7.60 30.09
C GLU A 28 2.31 8.57 29.46
N SER A 29 1.90 9.85 29.48
CA SER A 29 2.64 11.13 29.63
C SER A 29 3.70 11.51 28.58
N SER A 30 3.73 12.71 27.98
CA SER A 30 3.23 14.02 28.38
C SER A 30 3.07 14.96 27.16
N SER A 31 2.17 15.95 27.30
CA SER A 31 1.69 16.98 26.36
C SER A 31 0.40 16.64 25.59
N HIS A 32 -0.67 17.35 25.97
CA HIS A 32 -2.08 17.03 25.78
C HIS A 32 -2.62 17.26 24.35
N VAL A 33 -2.59 16.21 23.54
CA VAL A 33 -3.52 16.01 22.41
C VAL A 33 -4.13 14.62 22.59
N ALA A 34 -5.44 14.51 22.77
CA ALA A 34 -6.11 13.24 23.08
C ALA A 34 -5.79 12.10 22.08
N ASP A 35 -5.55 10.90 22.62
CA ASP A 35 -5.13 9.66 21.96
C ASP A 35 -6.24 9.01 21.09
N PHE A 36 -6.70 9.66 20.02
CA PHE A 36 -7.68 9.08 19.08
C PHE A 36 -7.28 9.26 17.61
N TYR A 37 -7.74 8.35 16.73
CA TYR A 37 -7.38 8.37 15.31
C TYR A 37 -8.04 9.55 14.59
N ILE A 38 -7.28 10.32 13.83
CA ILE A 38 -7.88 11.35 12.96
C ILE A 38 -7.47 11.02 11.53
N ASP A 39 -8.46 10.89 10.65
CA ASP A 39 -8.26 10.70 9.23
C ASP A 39 -7.43 11.87 8.72
N PRO A 40 -6.22 11.62 8.19
CA PRO A 40 -5.32 12.67 7.77
C PRO A 40 -5.93 13.60 6.71
N VAL A 41 -6.94 13.16 5.95
CA VAL A 41 -7.66 14.01 4.99
C VAL A 41 -8.35 15.20 5.67
N LEU A 42 -8.70 15.08 6.96
CA LEU A 42 -9.45 16.11 7.70
C LEU A 42 -8.63 17.35 8.06
N PHE A 43 -7.35 17.19 8.38
CA PHE A 43 -6.46 18.33 8.66
C PHE A 43 -6.11 19.10 7.39
N ARG A 44 -6.47 18.54 6.23
CA ARG A 44 -5.88 18.89 4.96
C ARG A 44 -6.78 19.69 4.03
N ILE A 45 -7.87 20.28 4.53
CA ILE A 45 -8.87 20.96 3.70
C ILE A 45 -8.70 22.49 3.82
N LYS A 46 -8.36 23.17 2.71
CA LYS A 46 -8.23 24.65 2.67
C LYS A 46 -9.53 25.39 3.05
N ALA A 47 -10.67 24.74 2.89
CA ALA A 47 -11.95 25.20 3.42
C ALA A 47 -12.24 24.44 4.72
N PRO A 48 -12.83 25.09 5.75
CA PRO A 48 -13.11 24.43 7.01
C PRO A 48 -13.99 23.20 6.76
N VAL A 49 -13.51 22.01 7.15
CA VAL A 49 -14.28 20.77 7.05
C VAL A 49 -15.52 20.94 7.90
N LYS A 50 -16.68 21.05 7.24
CA LYS A 50 -17.93 21.20 7.96
C LYS A 50 -18.54 19.86 8.33
N ASN A 51 -18.48 18.86 7.46
CA ASN A 51 -19.12 17.57 7.69
C ASN A 51 -18.07 16.47 7.86
N PHE A 52 -18.12 15.74 8.98
CA PHE A 52 -17.19 14.65 9.27
C PHE A 52 -17.84 13.62 10.19
N LEU A 53 -17.27 12.41 10.19
CA LEU A 53 -17.73 11.30 11.01
C LEU A 53 -16.90 11.25 12.30
N ILE A 54 -17.55 11.08 13.45
CA ILE A 54 -16.86 10.80 14.72
C ILE A 54 -17.26 9.41 15.18
N ILE A 55 -16.29 8.53 15.33
CA ILE A 55 -16.42 7.23 16.00
C ILE A 55 -16.04 7.41 17.46
N SER A 56 -16.90 6.95 18.36
CA SER A 56 -16.70 6.94 19.80
C SER A 56 -16.23 5.57 20.27
N GLU A 57 -15.67 5.49 21.47
CA GLU A 57 -15.23 4.22 22.07
C GLU A 57 -16.41 3.28 22.38
N SER A 58 -17.57 3.85 22.69
CA SER A 58 -18.81 3.14 23.00
C SER A 58 -20.04 4.01 22.72
N PHE A 59 -21.23 3.41 22.73
CA PHE A 59 -22.50 4.16 22.63
C PHE A 59 -22.74 5.08 23.84
N GLU A 60 -22.23 4.70 25.02
CA GLU A 60 -22.25 5.54 26.23
C GLU A 60 -21.43 6.82 25.99
N ALA A 61 -20.19 6.65 25.51
CA ALA A 61 -19.30 7.75 25.15
C ALA A 61 -19.91 8.64 24.06
N GLN A 62 -20.53 8.04 23.05
CA GLN A 62 -21.24 8.77 21.99
C GLN A 62 -22.33 9.69 22.55
N ARG A 63 -23.18 9.21 23.48
CA ARG A 63 -24.26 10.02 24.08
C ARG A 63 -23.72 11.20 24.88
N LEU A 64 -22.61 11.00 25.60
CA LEU A 64 -21.95 12.07 26.35
C LEU A 64 -21.30 13.09 25.42
N LEU A 65 -20.61 12.62 24.38
CA LEU A 65 -19.99 13.44 23.36
C LEU A 65 -21.04 14.28 22.62
N GLU A 66 -22.17 13.68 22.24
CA GLU A 66 -23.25 14.36 21.53
C GLU A 66 -23.75 15.59 22.31
N LYS A 67 -23.97 15.45 23.62
CA LYS A 67 -24.41 16.58 24.48
C LYS A 67 -23.40 17.72 24.44
N LYS A 68 -22.10 17.41 24.52
CA LYS A 68 -21.02 18.40 24.45
C LYS A 68 -20.96 19.07 23.07
N LEU A 69 -21.04 18.28 22.00
CA LEU A 69 -21.06 18.78 20.62
C LEU A 69 -22.24 19.74 20.39
N LEU A 70 -23.43 19.41 20.86
CA LEU A 70 -24.61 20.29 20.74
C LEU A 70 -24.42 21.61 21.51
N LEU A 71 -23.87 21.58 22.72
CA LEU A 71 -23.54 22.79 23.50
C LEU A 71 -22.51 23.66 22.78
N ASP A 72 -21.59 23.02 22.06
CA ASP A 72 -20.55 23.67 21.28
C ASP A 72 -21.01 24.14 19.89
N GLY A 73 -22.31 24.02 19.59
CA GLY A 73 -22.92 24.52 18.36
C GLY A 73 -22.77 23.60 17.14
N TYR A 74 -22.34 22.34 17.33
CA TYR A 74 -22.33 21.35 16.26
C TYR A 74 -23.75 20.87 15.98
N LYS A 75 -24.05 20.60 14.72
CA LYS A 75 -25.30 19.96 14.29
C LYS A 75 -25.06 18.47 14.08
N ILE A 76 -25.82 17.63 14.75
CA ILE A 76 -25.83 16.19 14.47
C ILE A 76 -26.65 15.94 13.21
N LEU A 77 -26.00 15.45 12.15
CA LEU A 77 -26.63 15.12 10.87
C LEU A 77 -27.22 13.71 10.88
N TYR A 78 -26.51 12.76 11.49
CA TYR A 78 -26.98 11.37 11.62
C TYR A 78 -26.40 10.71 12.87
N ARG A 79 -27.19 9.84 13.51
CA ARG A 79 -26.78 9.02 14.65
C ARG A 79 -26.83 7.57 14.22
N TYR A 80 -25.68 6.91 14.19
CA TYR A 80 -25.62 5.49 13.86
C TYR A 80 -25.99 4.69 15.11
N LYS A 81 -26.85 3.69 14.93
CA LYS A 81 -27.20 2.65 15.89
C LYS A 81 -26.29 1.43 15.76
N LEU A 82 -25.80 1.12 14.55
CA LEU A 82 -24.98 -0.07 14.30
C LEU A 82 -23.58 0.07 14.90
N ILE A 83 -22.98 1.25 14.77
CA ILE A 83 -21.65 1.58 15.29
C ILE A 83 -21.75 2.83 16.19
N PRO A 84 -20.88 2.99 17.20
CA PRO A 84 -20.93 4.13 18.10
C PRO A 84 -20.44 5.41 17.42
N ALA A 85 -21.20 5.93 16.46
CA ALA A 85 -20.78 7.01 15.58
C ALA A 85 -21.81 8.12 15.42
N LEU A 86 -21.30 9.33 15.16
CA LEU A 86 -22.08 10.50 14.81
C LEU A 86 -21.56 11.07 13.49
N PHE A 87 -22.46 11.32 12.54
CA PHE A 87 -22.15 12.20 11.42
C PHE A 87 -22.54 13.62 11.81
N VAL A 88 -21.58 14.54 11.81
CA VAL A 88 -21.77 15.87 12.38
C VAL A 88 -21.41 16.96 11.40
N LYS A 89 -22.05 18.11 11.57
CA LYS A 89 -21.70 19.37 10.92
C LYS A 89 -21.21 20.39 11.96
N GLY A 90 -19.99 20.91 11.81
CA GLY A 90 -19.45 21.94 12.69
C GLY A 90 -18.03 22.35 12.36
N ASN A 91 -17.35 23.00 13.29
CA ASN A 91 -15.99 23.51 13.10
C ASN A 91 -14.95 22.49 13.60
N LEU A 92 -14.33 21.74 12.70
CA LEU A 92 -13.32 20.74 13.07
C LEU A 92 -12.17 21.33 13.90
N ASP A 93 -11.64 22.51 13.57
CA ASP A 93 -10.52 23.11 14.32
C ASP A 93 -10.89 23.40 15.77
N LEU A 94 -12.13 23.84 16.02
CA LEU A 94 -12.64 24.03 17.37
C LEU A 94 -12.69 22.70 18.13
N LEU A 95 -13.09 21.61 17.47
CA LEU A 95 -13.15 20.28 18.05
C LEU A 95 -11.76 19.81 18.48
N LEU A 96 -10.79 19.97 17.58
CA LEU A 96 -9.41 19.54 17.76
C LEU A 96 -8.68 20.36 18.84
N ARG A 97 -8.91 21.69 18.88
CA ARG A 97 -8.34 22.58 19.92
C ARG A 97 -8.87 22.27 21.31
N LYS A 98 -10.10 21.76 21.42
CA LYS A 98 -10.68 21.28 22.67
C LYS A 98 -10.19 19.89 23.07
N GLY A 99 -9.22 19.32 22.34
CA GLY A 99 -8.74 17.93 22.38
C GLY A 99 -8.16 17.41 23.71
N GLY A 100 -8.58 17.94 24.86
CA GLY A 100 -8.46 17.33 26.19
C GLY A 100 -9.79 17.22 26.95
N ASP A 101 -10.86 17.90 26.53
CA ASP A 101 -12.15 17.96 27.25
C ASP A 101 -13.21 16.99 26.71
N LEU A 102 -12.95 16.34 25.57
CA LEU A 102 -13.87 15.44 24.87
C LEU A 102 -13.45 13.97 25.06
N VAL A 103 -13.81 13.42 26.22
CA VAL A 103 -13.62 12.00 26.56
C VAL A 103 -14.44 11.10 25.64
N GLY A 104 -13.84 9.98 25.19
CA GLY A 104 -14.55 8.87 24.55
C GLY A 104 -14.63 8.91 23.02
N ILE A 105 -13.83 9.75 22.35
CA ILE A 105 -13.63 9.71 20.90
C ILE A 105 -12.62 8.60 20.58
N ARG A 106 -12.94 7.73 19.63
CA ARG A 106 -12.00 6.74 19.06
C ARG A 106 -11.39 7.20 17.75
N GLY A 107 -12.16 7.91 16.93
CA GLY A 107 -11.57 8.61 15.80
C GLY A 107 -12.49 9.52 15.02
N ILE A 108 -11.91 10.37 14.19
CA ILE A 108 -12.61 11.35 13.36
C ILE A 108 -12.24 11.10 11.91
N TYR A 109 -13.22 11.01 11.01
CA TYR A 109 -13.02 10.61 9.62
C TYR A 109 -13.63 11.57 8.60
N ALA A 110 -12.96 11.74 7.46
CA ALA A 110 -13.52 12.49 6.33
C ALA A 110 -14.67 11.70 5.70
N ASN A 111 -15.66 12.42 5.16
CA ASN A 111 -16.77 11.81 4.44
C ASN A 111 -16.37 11.44 3.00
N ARG A 112 -15.44 10.50 2.85
CA ARG A 112 -14.84 10.10 1.56
C ARG A 112 -15.89 9.52 0.60
N ILE A 113 -15.64 9.68 -0.69
CA ILE A 113 -16.52 9.18 -1.78
C ILE A 113 -15.98 7.86 -2.32
N TYR A 114 -16.83 6.84 -2.37
CA TYR A 114 -16.59 5.52 -2.95
C TYR A 114 -17.17 5.46 -4.35
N LEU A 115 -16.53 4.68 -5.21
CA LEU A 115 -16.94 4.52 -6.60
C LEU A 115 -17.51 3.11 -6.81
N LYS A 116 -18.18 2.93 -7.94
CA LYS A 116 -18.42 1.59 -8.47
C LYS A 116 -17.10 1.09 -9.08
N PRO A 117 -16.71 -0.17 -8.91
CA PRO A 117 -15.55 -0.73 -9.57
C PRO A 117 -15.68 -0.52 -11.08
N ARG A 118 -14.56 -0.25 -11.75
CA ARG A 118 -14.56 -0.08 -13.20
C ARG A 118 -15.01 -1.39 -13.85
N TYR A 119 -16.17 -1.41 -14.50
CA TYR A 119 -16.66 -2.60 -15.20
C TYR A 119 -16.69 -2.38 -16.72
N PHE A 120 -16.71 -3.47 -17.46
CA PHE A 120 -16.51 -3.47 -18.91
C PHE A 120 -17.73 -4.06 -19.63
N ARG A 121 -18.04 -3.53 -20.81
CA ARG A 121 -19.13 -4.00 -21.68
C ARG A 121 -18.61 -4.22 -23.10
N GLY A 122 -19.06 -5.28 -23.76
CA GLY A 122 -18.84 -5.49 -25.20
C GLY A 122 -17.38 -5.75 -25.61
N LEU A 123 -16.54 -6.24 -24.70
CA LEU A 123 -15.14 -6.62 -24.97
C LEU A 123 -14.99 -8.15 -24.88
N ILE A 124 -14.86 -8.85 -26.04
CA ILE A 124 -14.23 -10.19 -26.31
C ILE A 124 -15.05 -11.16 -27.20
N ARG A 125 -14.28 -12.09 -27.79
CA ARG A 125 -14.36 -12.97 -28.97
C ARG A 125 -15.29 -14.21 -28.95
N GLU A 126 -15.89 -14.62 -27.83
CA GLU A 126 -16.72 -15.84 -27.76
C GLU A 126 -18.15 -15.56 -27.31
N ALA A 127 -19.09 -16.47 -27.58
CA ALA A 127 -20.43 -16.40 -26.99
C ALA A 127 -20.29 -16.59 -25.47
N LEU A 128 -20.88 -15.68 -24.70
CA LEU A 128 -20.64 -15.58 -23.27
C LEU A 128 -21.72 -16.32 -22.47
N PRO A 129 -21.43 -16.78 -21.23
CA PRO A 129 -22.38 -17.57 -20.45
C PRO A 129 -23.53 -16.70 -19.96
N THR A 130 -24.68 -17.32 -19.81
CA THR A 130 -25.87 -16.76 -19.15
C THR A 130 -25.76 -16.88 -17.64
N THR A 131 -26.65 -16.22 -16.89
CA THR A 131 -26.61 -16.26 -15.42
C THR A 131 -26.79 -17.71 -14.94
N ASN A 132 -27.61 -18.46 -15.65
CA ASN A 132 -27.82 -19.88 -15.40
C ASN A 132 -26.57 -20.72 -15.70
N ASP A 133 -25.88 -20.48 -16.82
CA ASP A 133 -24.64 -21.22 -17.14
C ASP A 133 -23.59 -21.06 -16.04
N THR A 134 -23.42 -19.84 -15.53
CA THR A 134 -22.53 -19.57 -14.39
C THR A 134 -23.04 -20.20 -13.09
N ALA A 135 -24.36 -20.31 -12.89
CA ALA A 135 -24.93 -20.98 -11.72
C ALA A 135 -24.65 -22.49 -11.72
N TYR A 136 -24.73 -23.13 -12.89
CA TYR A 136 -24.31 -24.53 -13.07
C TYR A 136 -22.80 -24.69 -12.90
N LEU A 137 -22.00 -23.75 -13.43
CA LEU A 137 -20.54 -23.79 -13.29
C LEU A 137 -20.08 -23.77 -11.83
N VAL A 138 -20.66 -22.89 -11.01
CA VAL A 138 -20.33 -22.84 -9.58
C VAL A 138 -20.96 -23.99 -8.79
N GLY A 139 -21.93 -24.69 -9.36
CA GLY A 139 -22.63 -25.83 -8.74
C GLY A 139 -23.87 -25.46 -7.92
N ALA A 140 -24.44 -24.27 -8.10
CA ALA A 140 -25.64 -23.81 -7.39
C ALA A 140 -26.83 -24.75 -7.61
N ASN A 141 -26.90 -25.39 -8.80
CA ASN A 141 -27.96 -26.34 -9.15
C ASN A 141 -28.04 -27.55 -8.22
N VAL A 142 -26.92 -27.98 -7.60
CA VAL A 142 -26.93 -29.11 -6.66
C VAL A 142 -27.84 -28.79 -5.47
N PHE A 143 -27.84 -27.56 -4.97
CA PHE A 143 -28.73 -27.14 -3.89
C PHE A 143 -30.19 -27.13 -4.35
N TRP A 144 -30.45 -26.63 -5.56
CA TRP A 144 -31.80 -26.57 -6.13
C TRP A 144 -32.43 -27.95 -6.29
N GLU A 145 -31.64 -28.92 -6.76
CA GLU A 145 -32.05 -30.32 -6.93
C GLU A 145 -32.43 -30.98 -5.60
N HIS A 146 -31.93 -30.46 -4.48
CA HIS A 146 -32.23 -30.91 -3.12
C HIS A 146 -33.23 -29.99 -2.39
N GLY A 147 -33.90 -29.08 -3.12
CA GLY A 147 -34.95 -28.24 -2.59
C GLY A 147 -34.49 -26.94 -1.92
N TYR A 148 -33.18 -26.64 -1.94
CA TYR A 148 -32.65 -25.39 -1.40
C TYR A 148 -32.47 -24.38 -2.53
N ARG A 149 -33.34 -23.37 -2.60
CA ARG A 149 -33.37 -22.37 -3.68
C ARG A 149 -33.24 -20.93 -3.17
N GLY A 150 -32.96 -20.76 -1.87
CA GLY A 150 -32.86 -19.47 -1.20
C GLY A 150 -34.15 -19.00 -0.53
N GLU A 151 -35.13 -19.90 -0.36
CA GLU A 151 -36.42 -19.57 0.27
C GLU A 151 -36.21 -18.95 1.66
N ASN A 152 -36.94 -17.87 1.96
CA ASN A 152 -36.89 -17.13 3.22
C ASN A 152 -35.48 -16.61 3.58
N VAL A 153 -34.62 -16.40 2.59
CA VAL A 153 -33.33 -15.74 2.76
C VAL A 153 -33.38 -14.35 2.12
N VAL A 154 -32.99 -13.34 2.89
CA VAL A 154 -33.03 -11.93 2.46
C VAL A 154 -31.63 -11.45 2.10
N VAL A 155 -31.44 -11.00 0.86
CA VAL A 155 -30.19 -10.42 0.39
C VAL A 155 -30.35 -8.91 0.16
N ALA A 156 -29.62 -8.09 0.92
CA ALA A 156 -29.55 -6.66 0.69
C ALA A 156 -28.51 -6.32 -0.38
N VAL A 157 -28.95 -5.56 -1.39
CA VAL A 157 -28.10 -5.05 -2.47
C VAL A 157 -27.89 -3.57 -2.23
N ILE A 158 -26.69 -3.20 -1.78
CA ILE A 158 -26.28 -1.80 -1.56
C ILE A 158 -25.61 -1.29 -2.85
N ASP A 159 -26.38 -0.65 -3.73
CA ASP A 159 -25.94 -0.31 -5.09
C ASP A 159 -26.69 0.90 -5.69
N THR A 160 -26.98 0.88 -6.99
CA THR A 160 -27.58 1.92 -7.82
C THR A 160 -29.11 1.92 -7.81
N GLY A 161 -29.73 0.94 -7.13
CA GLY A 161 -31.16 0.67 -7.13
C GLY A 161 -31.47 -0.71 -7.70
N ILE A 162 -32.75 -1.10 -7.69
CA ILE A 162 -33.26 -2.31 -8.36
C ILE A 162 -34.48 -1.94 -9.21
N ASP A 163 -34.54 -2.41 -10.45
CA ASP A 163 -35.79 -2.44 -11.22
C ASP A 163 -36.69 -3.58 -10.73
N LYS A 164 -37.45 -3.31 -9.67
CA LYS A 164 -38.34 -4.29 -9.03
C LYS A 164 -39.49 -4.77 -9.91
N ASN A 165 -39.76 -4.09 -11.03
CA ASN A 165 -40.80 -4.47 -11.98
C ASN A 165 -40.25 -5.32 -13.13
N HIS A 166 -38.94 -5.61 -13.15
CA HIS A 166 -38.36 -6.54 -14.10
C HIS A 166 -39.00 -7.93 -13.90
N PRO A 167 -39.44 -8.65 -14.96
CA PRO A 167 -40.12 -9.94 -14.81
C PRO A 167 -39.35 -10.94 -13.92
N GLU A 168 -38.02 -11.01 -14.07
CA GLU A 168 -37.15 -11.87 -13.25
C GLU A 168 -37.03 -11.44 -11.77
N LEU A 169 -37.41 -10.23 -11.40
CA LEU A 169 -37.26 -9.67 -10.05
C LEU A 169 -38.59 -9.26 -9.41
N GLU A 170 -39.69 -9.35 -10.17
CA GLU A 170 -41.01 -8.99 -9.71
C GLU A 170 -41.42 -9.81 -8.48
N GLY A 171 -41.86 -9.12 -7.43
CA GLY A 171 -42.24 -9.72 -6.15
C GLY A 171 -41.08 -10.11 -5.24
N LYS A 172 -39.82 -9.88 -5.63
CA LYS A 172 -38.64 -10.23 -4.79
C LYS A 172 -38.17 -9.11 -3.88
N VAL A 173 -38.36 -7.85 -4.28
CA VAL A 173 -37.95 -6.70 -3.47
C VAL A 173 -38.96 -6.49 -2.34
N ILE A 174 -38.60 -6.90 -1.12
CA ILE A 174 -39.48 -6.83 0.06
C ILE A 174 -39.31 -5.52 0.84
N ALA A 175 -38.16 -4.87 0.70
CA ALA A 175 -37.87 -3.59 1.31
C ALA A 175 -36.97 -2.75 0.40
N GLU A 176 -37.15 -1.44 0.42
CA GLU A 176 -36.36 -0.53 -0.39
C GLU A 176 -36.18 0.83 0.27
N LYS A 177 -34.97 1.39 0.16
CA LYS A 177 -34.65 2.71 0.70
C LYS A 177 -33.51 3.36 -0.08
N SER A 178 -33.66 4.65 -0.36
CA SER A 178 -32.58 5.47 -0.93
C SER A 178 -31.87 6.27 0.15
N PHE A 179 -30.54 6.19 0.13
CA PHE A 179 -29.60 6.91 0.98
C PHE A 179 -28.94 8.09 0.25
N VAL A 180 -29.37 8.39 -0.98
CA VAL A 180 -28.91 9.57 -1.74
C VAL A 180 -29.58 10.81 -1.16
N ARG A 181 -28.89 11.44 -0.20
CA ARG A 181 -29.39 12.58 0.57
C ARG A 181 -28.33 13.66 0.76
N LYS A 182 -28.70 14.93 0.62
CA LYS A 182 -27.79 16.06 0.84
C LYS A 182 -27.13 16.04 2.21
N TYR A 183 -27.86 15.62 3.24
CA TYR A 183 -27.31 15.57 4.59
C TYR A 183 -26.26 14.47 4.78
N PHE A 184 -26.14 13.48 3.87
CA PHE A 184 -25.03 12.52 3.84
C PHE A 184 -23.84 13.00 2.98
N GLY A 185 -23.93 14.19 2.35
CA GLY A 185 -22.85 14.77 1.56
C GLY A 185 -23.04 14.69 0.03
N TYR A 186 -24.20 14.25 -0.46
CA TYR A 186 -24.53 14.36 -1.89
C TYR A 186 -24.90 15.81 -2.27
N GLY A 187 -24.73 16.20 -3.53
CA GLY A 187 -25.24 17.48 -4.05
C GLY A 187 -26.76 17.49 -4.26
N VAL A 188 -27.41 16.32 -4.19
CA VAL A 188 -28.83 16.11 -4.51
C VAL A 188 -29.54 15.24 -3.47
N ASP A 189 -30.86 15.41 -3.37
CA ASP A 189 -31.74 14.47 -2.67
C ASP A 189 -32.50 13.66 -3.72
N ASP A 190 -32.32 12.34 -3.72
CA ASP A 190 -33.00 11.43 -4.65
C ASP A 190 -33.74 10.35 -3.83
N PRO A 191 -35.05 10.52 -3.55
CA PRO A 191 -35.80 9.56 -2.75
C PRO A 191 -36.19 8.30 -3.51
N SER A 192 -36.04 8.29 -4.84
CA SER A 192 -36.35 7.12 -5.65
C SER A 192 -35.39 5.97 -5.35
N THR A 193 -35.91 4.75 -5.28
CA THR A 193 -35.15 3.49 -5.17
C THR A 193 -34.96 2.81 -6.52
N ARG A 194 -35.56 3.36 -7.58
CA ARG A 194 -35.45 2.84 -8.95
C ARG A 194 -33.99 2.80 -9.37
N ASP A 195 -33.64 1.72 -10.06
CA ASP A 195 -32.36 1.67 -10.75
C ASP A 195 -32.43 2.43 -12.08
N ASP A 196 -31.78 3.58 -12.10
CA ASP A 196 -31.60 4.31 -13.34
C ASP A 196 -30.30 3.90 -14.03
N ILE A 197 -29.36 3.19 -13.39
CA ILE A 197 -28.05 2.88 -13.98
C ILE A 197 -28.00 1.47 -14.58
N GLY A 198 -28.70 0.53 -13.96
CA GLY A 198 -28.80 -0.88 -14.34
C GLY A 198 -27.84 -1.80 -13.59
N HIS A 199 -26.87 -1.25 -12.84
CA HIS A 199 -25.83 -2.06 -12.17
C HIS A 199 -26.39 -2.88 -11.01
N GLY A 200 -27.22 -2.28 -10.16
CA GLY A 200 -27.83 -2.95 -9.02
C GLY A 200 -28.90 -3.96 -9.46
N THR A 201 -29.63 -3.66 -10.53
CA THR A 201 -30.54 -4.61 -11.20
C THR A 201 -29.79 -5.84 -11.70
N ALA A 202 -28.65 -5.65 -12.37
CA ALA A 202 -27.81 -6.75 -12.84
C ALA A 202 -27.29 -7.62 -11.68
N CYS A 203 -26.74 -7.02 -10.62
CA CYS A 203 -26.32 -7.76 -9.42
C CYS A 203 -27.49 -8.54 -8.79
N SER A 204 -28.68 -7.94 -8.74
CA SER A 204 -29.88 -8.58 -8.20
C SER A 204 -30.35 -9.78 -9.01
N GLY A 205 -30.22 -9.72 -10.35
CA GLY A 205 -30.51 -10.86 -11.22
C GLY A 205 -29.57 -12.03 -11.01
N ILE A 206 -28.27 -11.77 -10.85
CA ILE A 206 -27.29 -12.82 -10.53
C ILE A 206 -27.63 -13.51 -9.20
N ILE A 207 -28.03 -12.73 -8.19
CA ILE A 207 -28.38 -13.28 -6.88
C ILE A 207 -29.68 -14.08 -6.96
N ALA A 208 -30.76 -13.47 -7.46
CA ALA A 208 -32.11 -13.94 -7.23
C ALA A 208 -33.03 -13.95 -8.46
N GLY A 209 -32.51 -13.89 -9.68
CA GLY A 209 -33.34 -13.98 -10.89
C GLY A 209 -34.19 -15.26 -10.89
N ARG A 210 -35.50 -15.11 -11.15
CA ARG A 210 -36.50 -16.20 -11.03
C ARG A 210 -36.28 -17.36 -12.01
N GLY A 211 -35.61 -17.10 -13.13
CA GLY A 211 -35.48 -18.05 -14.23
C GLY A 211 -36.75 -18.19 -15.05
N ILE A 212 -37.55 -17.11 -15.20
CA ILE A 212 -38.71 -17.12 -16.12
C ILE A 212 -38.21 -17.33 -17.55
N ASP A 213 -37.17 -16.59 -17.92
CA ASP A 213 -36.27 -16.93 -19.00
C ASP A 213 -35.11 -17.76 -18.42
N PRO A 214 -34.83 -18.96 -18.95
CA PRO A 214 -33.75 -19.81 -18.46
C PRO A 214 -32.38 -19.14 -18.39
N ARG A 215 -32.14 -18.08 -19.19
CA ARG A 215 -30.86 -17.35 -19.19
C ARG A 215 -30.66 -16.52 -17.90
N GLY A 216 -31.74 -16.11 -17.25
CA GLY A 216 -31.72 -15.22 -16.09
C GLY A 216 -31.88 -15.88 -14.74
N GLN A 217 -31.83 -17.20 -14.65
CA GLN A 217 -31.93 -17.89 -13.36
C GLN A 217 -30.70 -17.56 -12.50
N GLY A 218 -30.92 -16.85 -11.40
CA GLY A 218 -29.88 -16.48 -10.43
C GLY A 218 -29.44 -17.66 -9.58
N MET A 219 -28.38 -17.46 -8.78
CA MET A 219 -27.83 -18.49 -7.88
C MET A 219 -28.86 -18.96 -6.85
N ALA A 220 -29.64 -18.05 -6.27
CA ALA A 220 -30.68 -18.31 -5.28
C ALA A 220 -32.04 -17.79 -5.79
N PRO A 221 -32.68 -18.51 -6.74
CA PRO A 221 -33.83 -18.01 -7.49
C PRO A 221 -35.09 -17.79 -6.64
N GLU A 222 -35.11 -18.19 -5.37
CA GLU A 222 -36.22 -17.96 -4.42
C GLU A 222 -35.85 -17.01 -3.28
N ALA A 223 -34.64 -16.45 -3.28
CA ALA A 223 -34.25 -15.41 -2.34
C ALA A 223 -35.06 -14.12 -2.51
N LEU A 224 -35.21 -13.40 -1.40
CA LEU A 224 -35.82 -12.08 -1.31
C LEU A 224 -34.74 -11.01 -1.32
N LEU A 225 -35.10 -9.79 -1.71
CA LEU A 225 -34.15 -8.69 -1.91
C LEU A 225 -34.51 -7.46 -1.07
N MET A 226 -33.49 -6.83 -0.49
CA MET A 226 -33.59 -5.45 0.01
C MET A 226 -32.83 -4.51 -0.93
N ASN A 227 -33.47 -3.45 -1.39
CA ASN A 227 -32.91 -2.48 -2.31
C ASN A 227 -32.40 -1.24 -1.55
N ALA A 228 -31.09 -1.16 -1.32
CA ALA A 228 -30.45 -0.01 -0.68
C ALA A 228 -29.72 0.84 -1.73
N LYS A 229 -30.37 1.88 -2.25
CA LYS A 229 -29.77 2.77 -3.25
C LYS A 229 -28.81 3.77 -2.59
N ILE A 230 -27.54 3.71 -2.97
CA ILE A 230 -26.49 4.67 -2.61
C ILE A 230 -25.93 5.42 -3.82
N PHE A 231 -26.02 4.87 -5.03
CA PHE A 231 -25.51 5.55 -6.23
C PHE A 231 -26.63 6.20 -7.05
N THR A 232 -26.35 7.37 -7.61
CA THR A 232 -27.27 8.10 -8.52
C THR A 232 -26.53 8.51 -9.79
N ARG A 233 -27.26 8.72 -10.90
CA ARG A 233 -26.69 9.22 -12.18
C ARG A 233 -26.17 10.66 -12.06
N LEU A 234 -26.61 11.39 -11.05
CA LEU A 234 -26.33 12.81 -10.86
C LEU A 234 -24.98 13.07 -10.19
N GLU A 235 -24.33 12.03 -9.65
CA GLU A 235 -23.11 12.13 -8.85
C GLU A 235 -22.11 11.04 -9.26
N ARG A 236 -20.83 11.26 -8.96
CA ARG A 236 -19.76 10.31 -9.35
C ARG A 236 -19.63 9.10 -8.42
N GLY A 237 -20.08 9.19 -7.17
CA GLY A 237 -19.90 8.15 -6.17
C GLY A 237 -20.80 8.29 -4.94
N ALA A 238 -20.54 7.48 -3.92
CA ALA A 238 -21.32 7.40 -2.68
C ALA A 238 -20.46 7.80 -1.46
N PRO A 239 -20.87 8.75 -0.61
CA PRO A 239 -20.16 9.08 0.61
C PRO A 239 -20.22 7.95 1.65
N ILE A 240 -19.12 7.75 2.37
CA ILE A 240 -18.98 6.73 3.43
C ILE A 240 -20.11 6.79 4.46
N ALA A 241 -20.58 7.99 4.82
CA ALA A 241 -21.69 8.17 5.75
C ALA A 241 -23.00 7.50 5.26
N ALA A 242 -23.28 7.59 3.96
CA ALA A 242 -24.45 6.95 3.36
C ALA A 242 -24.30 5.42 3.31
N ILE A 243 -23.09 4.93 3.05
CA ILE A 243 -22.79 3.49 2.98
C ILE A 243 -22.96 2.85 4.36
N ILE A 244 -22.41 3.45 5.42
CA ILE A 244 -22.60 2.98 6.80
C ILE A 244 -24.09 2.95 7.17
N ALA A 245 -24.85 3.99 6.80
CA ALA A 245 -26.29 4.03 7.07
C ALA A 245 -27.06 2.95 6.29
N ALA A 246 -26.62 2.61 5.08
CA ALA A 246 -27.19 1.53 4.28
C ALA A 246 -26.89 0.15 4.89
N ILE A 247 -25.66 -0.09 5.37
CA ILE A 247 -25.29 -1.31 6.10
C ILE A 247 -26.12 -1.44 7.38
N GLU A 248 -26.26 -0.35 8.14
CA GLU A 248 -27.11 -0.31 9.34
C GLU A 248 -28.55 -0.68 9.04
N TRP A 249 -29.16 -0.06 8.03
CA TRP A 249 -30.54 -0.37 7.66
C TRP A 249 -30.72 -1.80 7.15
N ALA A 250 -29.73 -2.35 6.44
CA ALA A 250 -29.77 -3.75 6.02
C ALA A 250 -29.66 -4.69 7.22
N ALA A 251 -28.77 -4.42 8.17
CA ALA A 251 -28.54 -5.28 9.34
C ALA A 251 -29.64 -5.18 10.41
N TYR A 252 -30.36 -4.06 10.48
CA TYR A 252 -31.44 -3.81 11.44
C TYR A 252 -32.83 -3.94 10.83
N GLY A 253 -32.92 -4.13 9.51
CA GLY A 253 -34.18 -4.20 8.80
C GLY A 253 -34.95 -2.86 8.73
N PRO A 254 -36.09 -2.86 8.00
CA PRO A 254 -36.99 -1.72 7.88
C PRO A 254 -37.56 -1.18 9.18
N ASP A 255 -37.83 -2.04 10.17
CA ASP A 255 -38.33 -1.63 11.48
C ASP A 255 -37.27 -0.92 12.35
N GLY A 256 -35.99 -1.11 12.02
CA GLY A 256 -34.86 -0.47 12.65
C GLY A 256 -34.46 -1.11 13.98
N GLU A 257 -34.80 -2.38 14.21
CA GLU A 257 -34.41 -3.21 15.35
C GLU A 257 -33.84 -4.55 14.85
N PRO A 258 -32.65 -4.97 15.30
CA PRO A 258 -32.04 -6.20 14.79
C PRO A 258 -32.75 -7.46 15.31
N ASN A 259 -32.68 -8.54 14.53
CA ASN A 259 -33.19 -9.88 14.87
C ASN A 259 -34.72 -9.95 14.99
N THR A 260 -35.45 -9.19 14.17
CA THR A 260 -36.92 -9.22 14.08
C THR A 260 -37.43 -10.06 12.90
N GLY A 261 -36.52 -10.45 12.00
CA GLY A 261 -36.78 -11.26 10.83
C GLY A 261 -37.07 -10.46 9.55
N ASP A 262 -37.01 -9.13 9.60
CA ASP A 262 -37.15 -8.25 8.43
C ASP A 262 -35.80 -7.69 7.93
N GLU A 263 -34.71 -8.00 8.64
CA GLU A 263 -33.35 -7.66 8.29
C GLU A 263 -32.71 -8.59 7.24
N ALA A 264 -31.57 -8.18 6.70
CA ALA A 264 -30.81 -8.96 5.74
C ALA A 264 -30.07 -10.14 6.40
N ASP A 265 -29.92 -11.21 5.63
CA ASP A 265 -29.06 -12.36 5.95
C ASP A 265 -27.73 -12.27 5.22
N VAL A 266 -27.76 -11.68 4.02
CA VAL A 266 -26.58 -11.41 3.21
C VAL A 266 -26.61 -9.94 2.77
N ILE A 267 -25.48 -9.24 2.86
CA ILE A 267 -25.28 -7.92 2.26
C ILE A 267 -24.29 -8.07 1.09
N ASN A 268 -24.73 -7.70 -0.11
CA ASN A 268 -23.88 -7.56 -1.29
C ASN A 268 -23.45 -6.10 -1.47
N MET A 269 -22.14 -5.86 -1.56
CA MET A 269 -21.56 -4.56 -1.88
C MET A 269 -20.60 -4.66 -3.07
N SER A 270 -21.11 -4.31 -4.26
CA SER A 270 -20.33 -4.23 -5.50
C SER A 270 -19.76 -2.81 -5.70
N LEU A 271 -19.05 -2.33 -4.68
CA LEU A 271 -18.47 -0.98 -4.56
C LEU A 271 -17.02 -1.06 -4.07
N GLY A 272 -16.23 -0.02 -4.35
CA GLY A 272 -14.85 0.07 -3.89
C GLY A 272 -14.35 1.52 -3.81
N GLY A 273 -13.37 1.73 -2.95
CA GLY A 273 -12.67 3.01 -2.79
C GLY A 273 -11.20 2.78 -2.45
N GLY A 274 -10.41 3.85 -2.47
CA GLY A 274 -9.02 3.79 -2.03
C GLY A 274 -8.90 3.30 -0.58
N GLU A 275 -7.75 2.73 -0.24
CA GLU A 275 -7.52 2.18 1.09
C GLU A 275 -7.65 3.24 2.20
N ILE A 276 -8.18 2.82 3.36
CA ILE A 276 -8.29 3.64 4.56
C ILE A 276 -7.76 2.86 5.75
N TYR A 277 -6.72 3.38 6.41
CA TYR A 277 -6.28 2.87 7.71
C TYR A 277 -7.39 3.01 8.76
N ASN A 278 -7.70 1.93 9.48
CA ASN A 278 -8.77 1.88 10.49
C ASN A 278 -10.13 2.34 9.95
N SER A 279 -10.52 1.82 8.79
CA SER A 279 -11.75 2.22 8.10
C SER A 279 -13.00 2.11 8.99
N PRO A 280 -13.87 3.15 9.03
CA PRO A 280 -15.18 3.07 9.66
C PRO A 280 -16.09 2.00 9.05
N LEU A 281 -15.91 1.68 7.76
CA LEU A 281 -16.69 0.63 7.10
C LEU A 281 -16.32 -0.75 7.64
N TRP A 282 -15.07 -1.00 8.01
CA TRP A 282 -14.69 -2.27 8.64
C TRP A 282 -15.46 -2.50 9.93
N LEU A 283 -15.64 -1.45 10.74
CA LEU A 283 -16.43 -1.53 11.97
C LEU A 283 -17.91 -1.78 11.67
N ALA A 284 -18.48 -1.13 10.64
CA ALA A 284 -19.86 -1.38 10.22
C ALA A 284 -20.06 -2.82 9.72
N VAL A 285 -19.15 -3.32 8.88
CA VAL A 285 -19.14 -4.71 8.40
C VAL A 285 -19.03 -5.68 9.59
N LYS A 286 -18.08 -5.45 10.51
CA LYS A 286 -17.93 -6.25 11.73
C LYS A 286 -19.22 -6.32 12.53
N ARG A 287 -19.84 -5.18 12.81
CA ARG A 287 -21.10 -5.15 13.59
C ARG A 287 -22.26 -5.81 12.85
N ALA A 288 -22.32 -5.73 11.53
CA ALA A 288 -23.29 -6.50 10.75
C ALA A 288 -23.05 -8.01 10.88
N THR A 289 -21.79 -8.46 10.82
CA THR A 289 -21.46 -9.88 11.02
C THR A 289 -21.75 -10.37 12.43
N GLU A 290 -21.58 -9.54 13.46
CA GLU A 290 -21.97 -9.88 14.84
C GLU A 290 -23.49 -10.04 15.01
N LEU A 291 -24.30 -9.50 14.08
CA LEU A 291 -25.75 -9.68 14.01
C LEU A 291 -26.17 -10.86 13.10
N GLY A 292 -25.21 -11.73 12.74
CA GLY A 292 -25.45 -12.90 11.90
C GLY A 292 -25.56 -12.61 10.42
N VAL A 293 -25.21 -11.40 9.96
CA VAL A 293 -25.29 -11.00 8.54
C VAL A 293 -23.99 -11.36 7.81
N VAL A 294 -24.09 -12.14 6.74
CA VAL A 294 -22.95 -12.44 5.87
C VAL A 294 -22.71 -11.28 4.92
N VAL A 295 -21.48 -10.76 4.83
CA VAL A 295 -21.17 -9.61 3.95
C VAL A 295 -20.25 -10.04 2.81
N SER A 296 -20.69 -9.88 1.57
CA SER A 296 -19.91 -10.14 0.36
C SER A 296 -19.55 -8.83 -0.36
N ILE A 297 -18.27 -8.65 -0.69
CA ILE A 297 -17.73 -7.41 -1.23
C ILE A 297 -16.84 -7.72 -2.44
N SER A 298 -16.96 -6.91 -3.50
CA SER A 298 -16.04 -7.01 -4.65
C SER A 298 -14.61 -6.67 -4.27
N ALA A 299 -13.62 -7.40 -4.80
CA ALA A 299 -12.20 -7.13 -4.52
C ALA A 299 -11.68 -5.80 -5.10
N GLY A 300 -12.30 -5.31 -6.19
CA GLY A 300 -11.80 -4.18 -6.98
C GLY A 300 -11.33 -4.61 -8.37
N ASN A 301 -11.20 -3.65 -9.29
CA ASN A 301 -10.81 -3.88 -10.68
C ASN A 301 -9.52 -3.11 -11.06
N GLU A 302 -8.67 -2.86 -10.06
CA GLU A 302 -7.45 -2.09 -10.14
C GLU A 302 -6.17 -2.97 -10.22
N GLY A 303 -6.27 -4.27 -10.55
CA GLY A 303 -5.14 -5.21 -10.50
C GLY A 303 -4.16 -5.15 -11.68
N GLU A 304 -4.55 -4.53 -12.80
CA GLU A 304 -3.73 -4.27 -14.00
C GLU A 304 -2.69 -5.36 -14.35
N ASN A 305 -3.12 -6.51 -14.87
CA ASN A 305 -2.26 -7.67 -15.18
C ASN A 305 -1.44 -8.19 -13.99
N GLN A 306 -1.96 -8.03 -12.76
CA GLN A 306 -1.25 -8.32 -11.51
C GLN A 306 0.01 -7.46 -11.28
N ILE A 307 0.15 -6.37 -12.03
CA ILE A 307 1.21 -5.36 -11.89
C ILE A 307 0.86 -4.44 -10.71
N ALA A 308 -0.41 -4.08 -10.57
CA ALA A 308 -0.93 -3.30 -9.44
C ALA A 308 -1.27 -4.24 -8.27
N SER A 309 -0.27 -4.51 -7.44
CA SER A 309 -0.44 -5.23 -6.17
C SER A 309 -0.81 -4.27 -5.04
N MET A 310 -1.36 -4.81 -3.94
CA MET A 310 -2.06 -4.00 -2.93
C MET A 310 -3.21 -3.17 -3.50
N SER A 311 -3.92 -3.75 -4.46
CA SER A 311 -5.04 -3.11 -5.17
C SER A 311 -6.39 -3.35 -4.50
N ILE A 312 -6.45 -4.17 -3.44
CA ILE A 312 -7.69 -4.44 -2.71
C ILE A 312 -8.02 -3.27 -1.79
N GLY A 313 -8.90 -2.41 -2.29
CA GLY A 313 -9.36 -1.21 -1.60
C GLY A 313 -10.36 -1.46 -0.47
N ASP A 314 -10.81 -0.37 0.15
CA ASP A 314 -11.88 -0.40 1.14
C ASP A 314 -13.26 -0.42 0.44
N PRO A 315 -14.28 -1.14 0.95
CA PRO A 315 -14.29 -2.03 2.13
C PRO A 315 -13.85 -3.47 1.84
N GLY A 316 -13.38 -3.79 0.63
CA GLY A 316 -12.94 -5.13 0.23
C GLY A 316 -11.76 -5.66 1.06
N ASN A 317 -10.99 -4.80 1.69
CA ASN A 317 -9.92 -5.17 2.63
C ASN A 317 -10.40 -5.46 4.07
N SER A 318 -11.71 -5.47 4.34
CA SER A 318 -12.26 -5.84 5.66
C SER A 318 -12.03 -7.33 6.00
N PRO A 319 -11.53 -7.67 7.21
CA PRO A 319 -11.36 -9.06 7.63
C PRO A 319 -12.68 -9.85 7.68
N TRP A 320 -13.77 -9.21 8.10
CA TRP A 320 -15.07 -9.84 8.34
C TRP A 320 -15.92 -10.04 7.07
N ALA A 321 -15.52 -9.42 5.97
CA ALA A 321 -16.17 -9.62 4.68
C ALA A 321 -15.66 -10.89 3.99
N ILE A 322 -16.50 -11.43 3.09
CA ILE A 322 -16.10 -12.33 2.02
C ILE A 322 -15.77 -11.47 0.80
N THR A 323 -14.49 -11.22 0.58
CA THR A 323 -13.96 -10.43 -0.53
C THR A 323 -13.79 -11.31 -1.74
N VAL A 324 -14.34 -10.90 -2.87
CA VAL A 324 -14.51 -11.74 -4.05
C VAL A 324 -13.75 -11.17 -5.24
N GLY A 325 -12.72 -11.89 -5.69
CA GLY A 325 -12.02 -11.59 -6.95
C GLY A 325 -12.71 -12.23 -8.17
N ALA A 326 -12.24 -11.88 -9.36
CA ALA A 326 -12.87 -12.22 -10.63
C ALA A 326 -12.13 -13.34 -11.36
N THR A 327 -12.81 -14.46 -11.61
CA THR A 327 -12.35 -15.47 -12.59
C THR A 327 -12.86 -15.13 -13.98
N ASP A 328 -12.24 -15.70 -15.00
CA ASP A 328 -12.89 -15.90 -16.29
C ASP A 328 -14.26 -16.58 -16.06
N PRO A 329 -15.31 -16.19 -16.81
CA PRO A 329 -16.64 -16.76 -16.67
C PRO A 329 -16.75 -18.29 -16.78
N TYR A 330 -15.71 -18.99 -17.26
CA TYR A 330 -15.66 -20.44 -17.41
C TYR A 330 -14.68 -21.15 -16.44
N TYR A 331 -14.14 -20.44 -15.44
CA TYR A 331 -13.14 -20.97 -14.49
C TYR A 331 -11.84 -21.46 -15.16
N THR A 332 -11.52 -20.93 -16.35
CA THR A 332 -10.29 -21.32 -17.07
C THR A 332 -9.06 -20.50 -16.66
N GLY A 333 -9.28 -19.45 -15.86
CA GLY A 333 -8.24 -18.56 -15.36
C GLY A 333 -8.84 -17.34 -14.68
N LEU A 334 -8.03 -16.28 -14.52
CA LEU A 334 -8.54 -14.94 -14.19
C LEU A 334 -9.18 -14.32 -15.43
N ASP A 335 -10.10 -13.38 -15.22
CA ASP A 335 -10.77 -12.73 -16.35
C ASP A 335 -9.80 -11.81 -17.09
N GLU A 336 -9.56 -12.12 -18.36
CA GLU A 336 -8.65 -11.42 -19.26
C GLU A 336 -9.49 -10.56 -20.22
N LEU A 337 -9.31 -9.24 -20.24
CA LEU A 337 -10.03 -8.33 -21.13
C LEU A 337 -9.18 -7.80 -22.28
N VAL A 338 -9.68 -7.84 -23.51
CA VAL A 338 -9.01 -7.22 -24.67
C VAL A 338 -9.41 -5.75 -24.76
N GLY A 339 -8.51 -4.84 -24.37
CA GLY A 339 -8.70 -3.40 -24.47
C GLY A 339 -8.70 -2.86 -25.90
N LEU A 340 -9.14 -1.61 -26.06
CA LEU A 340 -9.03 -0.87 -27.33
C LEU A 340 -7.55 -0.76 -27.72
N GLY A 341 -7.12 -1.50 -28.73
CA GLY A 341 -5.72 -1.64 -29.13
C GLY A 341 -5.17 -3.08 -29.10
N GLY A 342 -5.97 -4.05 -28.63
CA GLY A 342 -5.63 -5.49 -28.71
C GLY A 342 -4.83 -6.03 -27.51
N GLN A 343 -4.60 -5.21 -26.48
CA GLN A 343 -3.92 -5.64 -25.25
C GLN A 343 -4.87 -6.43 -24.35
N VAL A 344 -4.41 -7.58 -23.86
CA VAL A 344 -5.13 -8.39 -22.87
C VAL A 344 -4.79 -7.91 -21.45
N VAL A 345 -5.80 -7.69 -20.60
CA VAL A 345 -5.67 -7.16 -19.25
C VAL A 345 -6.47 -7.99 -18.24
N GLU A 346 -5.79 -8.64 -17.30
CA GLU A 346 -6.41 -9.14 -16.07
C GLU A 346 -6.66 -7.96 -15.11
N TYR A 347 -7.90 -7.71 -14.71
CA TYR A 347 -8.24 -6.50 -13.93
C TYR A 347 -8.49 -6.76 -12.44
N THR A 348 -8.74 -8.00 -12.04
CA THR A 348 -9.11 -8.31 -10.65
C THR A 348 -8.05 -7.79 -9.69
N SER A 349 -8.48 -7.05 -8.66
CA SER A 349 -7.55 -6.60 -7.61
C SER A 349 -7.01 -7.77 -6.81
N ILE A 350 -5.77 -7.62 -6.36
CA ILE A 350 -4.99 -8.66 -5.69
C ILE A 350 -4.36 -8.13 -4.40
N GLY A 351 -4.17 -9.03 -3.44
CA GLY A 351 -3.53 -8.70 -2.16
C GLY A 351 -2.03 -8.39 -2.29
N PRO A 352 -1.33 -8.09 -1.18
CA PRO A 352 -1.84 -7.97 0.19
C PRO A 352 -2.89 -6.87 0.38
N THR A 353 -3.62 -6.90 1.50
CA THR A 353 -4.20 -5.65 2.03
C THR A 353 -3.14 -4.78 2.70
N ILE A 354 -3.47 -3.53 3.03
CA ILE A 354 -2.65 -2.64 3.87
C ILE A 354 -2.23 -3.22 5.23
N LEU A 355 -2.89 -4.28 5.69
CA LEU A 355 -2.54 -5.03 6.92
C LEU A 355 -1.61 -6.22 6.63
N PHE A 356 -1.07 -6.35 5.42
CA PHE A 356 -0.26 -7.50 4.99
C PHE A 356 -0.99 -8.84 5.18
N ALA A 357 -2.31 -8.87 4.95
CA ALA A 357 -3.14 -10.06 4.99
C ALA A 357 -3.59 -10.48 3.58
N VAL A 358 -3.87 -11.76 3.38
CA VAL A 358 -4.33 -12.31 2.10
C VAL A 358 -5.78 -11.89 1.86
N LYS A 359 -5.99 -11.25 0.71
CA LYS A 359 -7.28 -11.06 0.05
C LYS A 359 -7.06 -11.19 -1.46
N PRO A 360 -8.08 -11.52 -2.29
CA PRO A 360 -9.46 -11.84 -1.90
C PRO A 360 -9.53 -13.13 -1.06
N ASP A 361 -10.68 -13.43 -0.43
CA ASP A 361 -10.84 -14.72 0.27
C ASP A 361 -11.12 -15.85 -0.72
N VAL A 362 -11.87 -15.55 -1.80
CA VAL A 362 -12.25 -16.47 -2.88
C VAL A 362 -12.39 -15.73 -4.20
N VAL A 363 -12.53 -16.47 -5.30
CA VAL A 363 -12.88 -15.91 -6.62
C VAL A 363 -14.15 -16.56 -7.17
N ALA A 364 -14.86 -15.84 -8.04
CA ALA A 364 -16.09 -16.30 -8.67
C ALA A 364 -16.24 -15.71 -10.08
N PRO A 365 -17.16 -16.24 -10.93
CA PRO A 365 -17.34 -15.78 -12.30
C PRO A 365 -17.59 -14.27 -12.36
N SER A 366 -16.89 -13.60 -13.26
CA SER A 366 -16.83 -12.14 -13.30
C SER A 366 -17.72 -11.49 -14.36
N GLY A 367 -18.31 -12.29 -15.25
CA GLY A 367 -19.18 -11.79 -16.31
C GLY A 367 -20.20 -12.80 -16.78
N THR A 368 -21.41 -12.32 -17.01
CA THR A 368 -22.54 -13.11 -17.50
C THR A 368 -23.54 -12.21 -18.23
N VAL A 369 -24.43 -12.78 -19.04
CA VAL A 369 -25.57 -12.02 -19.60
C VAL A 369 -26.53 -11.74 -18.45
N VAL A 370 -26.71 -10.45 -18.14
CA VAL A 370 -27.45 -9.99 -16.96
C VAL A 370 -28.76 -9.33 -17.36
N VAL A 371 -29.68 -9.27 -16.41
CA VAL A 371 -30.91 -8.50 -16.52
C VAL A 371 -30.59 -7.00 -16.62
N ALA A 372 -31.22 -6.33 -17.58
CA ALA A 372 -31.11 -4.90 -17.81
C ALA A 372 -32.33 -4.17 -17.22
N SER A 373 -32.14 -2.92 -16.78
CA SER A 373 -33.26 -2.07 -16.39
C SER A 373 -34.25 -1.91 -17.56
N GLY A 374 -35.55 -2.08 -17.32
CA GLY A 374 -36.59 -1.95 -18.34
C GLY A 374 -37.13 -3.26 -18.92
N GLY A 375 -36.81 -4.42 -18.31
CA GLY A 375 -37.49 -5.69 -18.59
C GLY A 375 -36.84 -6.59 -19.66
N GLY A 376 -35.58 -6.35 -20.02
CA GLY A 376 -34.83 -7.17 -20.99
C GLY A 376 -33.47 -7.60 -20.46
N TYR A 377 -32.70 -8.32 -21.27
CA TYR A 377 -31.31 -8.68 -20.96
C TYR A 377 -30.33 -7.76 -21.66
N THR A 378 -29.13 -7.65 -21.11
CA THR A 378 -28.03 -6.98 -21.79
C THR A 378 -27.67 -7.75 -23.06
N ALA A 379 -27.43 -7.05 -24.16
CA ALA A 379 -26.98 -7.68 -25.41
C ALA A 379 -25.56 -8.25 -25.28
N ASP A 380 -24.74 -7.60 -24.44
CA ASP A 380 -23.36 -7.99 -24.10
C ASP A 380 -23.26 -8.29 -22.60
N THR A 381 -22.29 -9.10 -22.20
CA THR A 381 -21.97 -9.31 -20.78
C THR A 381 -21.34 -8.09 -20.14
N TRP A 382 -21.53 -7.99 -18.84
CA TRP A 382 -20.81 -7.03 -18.01
C TRP A 382 -19.75 -7.79 -17.24
N HIS A 383 -18.51 -7.30 -17.29
CA HIS A 383 -17.35 -7.91 -16.64
C HIS A 383 -16.86 -7.03 -15.49
N GLY A 384 -16.57 -7.65 -14.35
CA GLY A 384 -16.04 -6.99 -13.16
C GLY A 384 -16.19 -7.82 -11.90
N THR A 385 -15.35 -7.58 -10.89
CA THR A 385 -15.55 -8.17 -9.54
C THR A 385 -16.93 -7.80 -8.93
N SER A 386 -17.55 -6.72 -9.43
CA SER A 386 -18.94 -6.34 -9.17
C SER A 386 -19.98 -7.41 -9.53
N PHE A 387 -19.67 -8.33 -10.44
CA PHE A 387 -20.52 -9.47 -10.79
C PHE A 387 -20.06 -10.75 -10.08
N SER A 388 -18.80 -10.86 -9.66
CA SER A 388 -18.34 -11.97 -8.81
C SER A 388 -18.95 -11.93 -7.41
N ALA A 389 -19.01 -10.75 -6.76
CA ALA A 389 -19.63 -10.59 -5.45
C ALA A 389 -21.10 -11.08 -5.37
N PRO A 390 -22.00 -10.77 -6.34
CA PRO A 390 -23.36 -11.29 -6.31
C PRO A 390 -23.45 -12.80 -6.58
N HIS A 391 -22.51 -13.42 -7.30
CA HIS A 391 -22.44 -14.89 -7.39
C HIS A 391 -22.23 -15.49 -5.99
N VAL A 392 -21.26 -14.96 -5.24
CA VAL A 392 -20.99 -15.40 -3.86
C VAL A 392 -22.17 -15.09 -2.93
N SER A 393 -22.81 -13.92 -3.08
CA SER A 393 -23.97 -13.55 -2.26
C SER A 393 -25.15 -14.50 -2.45
N GLY A 394 -25.43 -14.90 -3.70
CA GLY A 394 -26.48 -15.88 -3.97
C GLY A 394 -26.09 -17.30 -3.53
N CYS A 395 -24.82 -17.69 -3.66
CA CYS A 395 -24.32 -18.94 -3.09
C CYS A 395 -24.40 -18.96 -1.55
N ALA A 396 -24.10 -17.84 -0.89
CA ALA A 396 -24.29 -17.66 0.54
C ALA A 396 -25.77 -17.81 0.92
N ALA A 397 -26.69 -17.29 0.11
CA ALA A 397 -28.12 -17.47 0.36
C ALA A 397 -28.57 -18.94 0.25
N LEU A 398 -28.00 -19.73 -0.67
CA LEU A 398 -28.23 -21.17 -0.72
C LEU A 398 -27.71 -21.90 0.53
N LEU A 399 -26.49 -21.55 0.97
CA LEU A 399 -25.90 -22.11 2.20
C LEU A 399 -26.77 -21.79 3.42
N ILE A 400 -27.21 -20.54 3.57
CA ILE A 400 -28.09 -20.12 4.68
C ILE A 400 -29.43 -20.86 4.62
N ASN A 401 -30.01 -21.03 3.44
CA ASN A 401 -31.27 -21.79 3.28
C ASN A 401 -31.09 -23.26 3.69
N TYR A 402 -29.97 -23.90 3.35
CA TYR A 402 -29.63 -25.23 3.84
C TYR A 402 -29.47 -25.25 5.36
N LEU A 403 -28.62 -24.38 5.90
CA LEU A 403 -28.25 -24.36 7.32
C LEU A 403 -29.47 -24.10 8.22
N ARG A 404 -30.38 -23.19 7.81
CA ARG A 404 -31.65 -22.94 8.51
C ARG A 404 -32.58 -24.14 8.56
N ASN A 405 -32.70 -24.87 7.45
CA ASN A 405 -33.49 -26.11 7.41
C ASN A 405 -32.88 -27.21 8.30
N HIS A 406 -31.61 -27.05 8.68
CA HIS A 406 -30.92 -27.86 9.67
C HIS A 406 -30.81 -27.16 11.03
N SER A 407 -31.72 -26.24 11.35
CA SER A 407 -31.84 -25.56 12.64
C SER A 407 -30.62 -24.75 13.11
N VAL A 408 -29.69 -24.41 12.22
CA VAL A 408 -28.53 -23.57 12.57
C VAL A 408 -28.99 -22.13 12.82
N GLU A 409 -28.48 -21.54 13.90
CA GLU A 409 -28.85 -20.19 14.33
C GLU A 409 -28.23 -19.11 13.44
N LYS A 410 -28.93 -17.98 13.32
CA LYS A 410 -28.49 -16.87 12.45
C LYS A 410 -27.10 -16.35 12.80
N LEU A 411 -26.76 -16.29 14.09
CA LEU A 411 -25.49 -15.76 14.58
C LEU A 411 -24.28 -16.61 14.12
N ASP A 412 -24.49 -17.89 13.78
CA ASP A 412 -23.43 -18.78 13.29
C ASP A 412 -23.21 -18.66 11.78
N MET A 413 -24.12 -18.01 11.04
CA MET A 413 -24.06 -17.94 9.58
C MET A 413 -22.76 -17.30 9.05
N PRO A 414 -22.25 -16.17 9.60
CA PRO A 414 -20.98 -15.59 9.13
C PRO A 414 -19.78 -16.50 9.34
N TRP A 415 -19.76 -17.27 10.44
CA TRP A 415 -18.72 -18.25 10.74
C TRP A 415 -18.74 -19.41 9.74
N LEU A 416 -19.93 -19.98 9.54
CA LEU A 416 -20.11 -21.19 8.74
C LEU A 416 -19.98 -20.89 7.25
N VAL A 417 -20.73 -19.91 6.74
CA VAL A 417 -20.78 -19.60 5.30
C VAL A 417 -19.39 -19.25 4.79
N LYS A 418 -18.65 -18.37 5.49
CA LYS A 418 -17.30 -17.99 5.08
C LYS A 418 -16.36 -19.20 5.09
N THR A 419 -16.35 -19.96 6.18
CA THR A 419 -15.44 -21.12 6.33
C THR A 419 -15.75 -22.24 5.34
N ILE A 420 -17.03 -22.51 5.06
CA ILE A 420 -17.44 -23.48 4.04
C ILE A 420 -16.96 -23.04 2.66
N LEU A 421 -17.20 -21.79 2.27
CA LEU A 421 -16.81 -21.29 0.95
C LEU A 421 -15.29 -21.37 0.73
N VAL A 422 -14.48 -20.97 1.72
CA VAL A 422 -13.01 -21.03 1.58
C VAL A 422 -12.47 -22.46 1.66
N SER A 423 -13.02 -23.32 2.51
CA SER A 423 -12.51 -24.69 2.67
C SER A 423 -12.87 -25.62 1.50
N THR A 424 -13.88 -25.26 0.73
CA THR A 424 -14.39 -26.05 -0.40
C THR A 424 -14.05 -25.46 -1.76
N ALA A 425 -13.44 -24.28 -1.78
CA ALA A 425 -12.93 -23.64 -2.98
C ALA A 425 -11.92 -24.53 -3.72
N ILE A 426 -11.93 -24.46 -5.05
CA ILE A 426 -11.04 -25.21 -5.92
C ILE A 426 -9.86 -24.32 -6.35
N PRO A 427 -8.61 -24.83 -6.33
CA PRO A 427 -7.47 -24.07 -6.83
C PRO A 427 -7.67 -23.68 -8.30
N LEU A 428 -7.39 -22.41 -8.62
CA LEU A 428 -7.48 -21.90 -9.98
C LEU A 428 -6.14 -22.06 -10.70
N TYR A 429 -6.19 -22.34 -12.00
CA TYR A 429 -5.00 -22.50 -12.84
C TYR A 429 -5.16 -21.69 -14.12
N GLY A 430 -4.06 -21.11 -14.60
CA GLY A 430 -3.95 -20.51 -15.94
C GLY A 430 -3.08 -21.35 -16.86
N THR A 431 -3.13 -21.08 -18.17
CA THR A 431 -2.30 -21.74 -19.19
C THR A 431 -1.32 -20.74 -19.81
N TYR A 432 -0.02 -21.05 -19.77
CA TYR A 432 1.05 -20.22 -20.34
C TYR A 432 1.94 -21.07 -21.24
N GLY A 433 1.84 -20.84 -22.55
CA GLY A 433 2.44 -21.75 -23.53
C GLY A 433 1.82 -23.14 -23.39
N SER A 434 2.63 -24.14 -23.06
CA SER A 434 2.19 -25.50 -22.76
C SER A 434 2.09 -25.82 -21.26
N GLU A 435 2.41 -24.88 -20.38
CA GLU A 435 2.45 -25.10 -18.93
C GLU A 435 1.18 -24.62 -18.23
N ARG A 436 0.69 -25.43 -17.29
CA ARG A 436 -0.42 -25.09 -16.40
C ARG A 436 0.13 -24.54 -15.09
N VAL A 437 -0.21 -23.30 -14.75
CA VAL A 437 0.32 -22.59 -13.58
C VAL A 437 -0.81 -22.36 -12.58
N ARG A 438 -0.60 -22.77 -11.32
CA ARG A 438 -1.55 -22.49 -10.23
C ARG A 438 -1.44 -21.01 -9.86
N PHE A 439 -2.58 -20.34 -9.70
CA PHE A 439 -2.59 -18.99 -9.13
C PHE A 439 -2.36 -19.08 -7.61
N GLU A 440 -1.55 -18.16 -7.11
CA GLU A 440 -1.22 -18.09 -5.69
C GLU A 440 -2.32 -17.36 -4.90
N ASP A 441 -2.29 -17.55 -3.58
CA ASP A 441 -3.36 -17.16 -2.67
C ASP A 441 -3.66 -15.63 -2.68
N LEU A 442 -2.72 -14.77 -3.08
CA LEU A 442 -3.01 -13.33 -3.21
C LEU A 442 -3.85 -12.94 -4.41
N ALA A 443 -3.80 -13.75 -5.46
CA ALA A 443 -4.59 -13.50 -6.64
C ALA A 443 -6.00 -14.08 -6.47
N VAL A 444 -6.10 -15.25 -5.81
CA VAL A 444 -7.33 -16.05 -5.82
C VAL A 444 -7.87 -16.45 -4.45
N GLY A 445 -7.21 -16.07 -3.36
CA GLY A 445 -7.57 -16.53 -2.02
C GLY A 445 -7.49 -18.05 -1.91
N ALA A 446 -8.54 -18.65 -1.39
CA ALA A 446 -8.71 -20.09 -1.35
C ALA A 446 -8.96 -20.74 -2.73
N GLY A 447 -9.28 -19.93 -3.75
CA GLY A 447 -9.60 -20.38 -5.11
C GLY A 447 -11.03 -20.07 -5.52
N ALA A 448 -11.48 -20.72 -6.60
CA ALA A 448 -12.82 -20.53 -7.14
C ALA A 448 -13.87 -21.24 -6.28
N ILE A 449 -15.00 -20.58 -6.01
CA ILE A 449 -16.08 -21.18 -5.21
C ILE A 449 -16.64 -22.44 -5.88
N SER A 450 -16.96 -23.46 -5.07
CA SER A 450 -17.57 -24.72 -5.53
C SER A 450 -18.69 -25.15 -4.60
N MET A 451 -19.93 -24.92 -5.04
CA MET A 451 -21.13 -25.32 -4.31
C MET A 451 -21.33 -26.84 -4.33
N VAL A 452 -20.77 -27.56 -5.30
CA VAL A 452 -20.72 -29.03 -5.27
C VAL A 452 -19.93 -29.51 -4.06
N ASN A 453 -18.73 -28.96 -3.85
CA ASN A 453 -17.89 -29.33 -2.71
C ASN A 453 -18.51 -28.88 -1.39
N ALA A 454 -19.12 -27.69 -1.36
CA ALA A 454 -19.86 -27.19 -0.20
C ALA A 454 -21.01 -28.13 0.19
N PHE A 455 -21.84 -28.54 -0.77
CA PHE A 455 -22.95 -29.45 -0.52
C PHE A 455 -22.46 -30.81 0.02
N ASN A 456 -21.42 -31.39 -0.61
CA ASN A 456 -20.84 -32.65 -0.15
C ASN A 456 -20.26 -32.56 1.27
N LEU A 457 -19.62 -31.43 1.60
CA LEU A 457 -19.12 -31.18 2.95
C LEU A 457 -20.27 -31.14 3.97
N LEU A 458 -21.34 -30.39 3.67
CA LEU A 458 -22.51 -30.25 4.54
C LEU A 458 -23.18 -31.61 4.78
N GLU A 459 -23.49 -32.36 3.72
CA GLU A 459 -24.14 -33.67 3.79
C GLU A 459 -23.32 -34.69 4.58
N SER A 460 -22.00 -34.71 4.37
CA SER A 460 -21.11 -35.62 5.10
C SER A 460 -20.95 -35.28 6.59
N SER A 461 -21.31 -34.06 6.99
CA SER A 461 -21.12 -33.55 8.35
C SER A 461 -22.34 -33.69 9.26
N ALA A 462 -23.49 -34.13 8.72
CA ALA A 462 -24.73 -34.38 9.47
C ALA A 462 -25.14 -33.22 10.39
N ILE A 463 -25.18 -32.01 9.82
CA ILE A 463 -25.42 -30.76 10.56
C ILE A 463 -26.84 -30.73 11.14
N ASN A 464 -26.97 -30.34 12.41
CA ASN A 464 -28.26 -30.08 13.05
C ASN A 464 -28.12 -29.16 14.27
N GLY A 465 -28.67 -27.96 14.21
CA GLY A 465 -28.49 -26.93 15.24
C GLY A 465 -27.02 -26.64 15.49
N ASP A 466 -26.63 -26.59 16.76
CA ASP A 466 -25.24 -26.41 17.20
C ASP A 466 -24.37 -27.66 17.02
N ASN A 467 -24.83 -28.70 16.32
CA ASN A 467 -24.04 -29.87 15.97
C ASN A 467 -23.51 -29.75 14.54
N TYR A 468 -22.30 -29.18 14.40
CA TYR A 468 -21.52 -29.13 13.17
C TYR A 468 -20.02 -29.22 13.54
N PRO A 469 -19.17 -29.80 12.70
CA PRO A 469 -17.75 -29.90 13.01
C PRO A 469 -17.09 -28.52 13.01
N GLN A 470 -15.98 -28.44 13.75
CA GLN A 470 -15.07 -27.31 13.60
C GLN A 470 -14.36 -27.43 12.24
N TRP A 471 -14.38 -26.36 11.48
CA TRP A 471 -13.58 -26.20 10.27
C TRP A 471 -12.65 -25.02 10.48
N ILE A 472 -11.42 -25.19 10.02
CA ILE A 472 -10.38 -24.17 10.10
C ILE A 472 -9.73 -24.06 8.74
N TYR A 473 -9.61 -22.83 8.25
CA TYR A 473 -8.89 -22.51 7.04
C TYR A 473 -7.85 -21.41 7.33
N ILE A 474 -6.66 -21.57 6.77
CA ILE A 474 -5.54 -20.67 7.02
C ILE A 474 -5.06 -20.14 5.68
N LEU A 475 -5.02 -18.82 5.58
CA LEU A 475 -4.40 -18.12 4.46
C LEU A 475 -3.18 -17.31 4.96
N PRO A 476 -2.06 -17.36 4.25
CA PRO A 476 -1.86 -18.22 3.10
C PRO A 476 -1.67 -19.71 3.43
N THR A 477 -1.88 -20.56 2.44
CA THR A 477 -1.71 -22.02 2.52
C THR A 477 -0.25 -22.46 2.51
N LYS A 478 0.66 -21.58 2.08
CA LYS A 478 2.11 -21.78 2.12
C LYS A 478 2.83 -20.45 2.34
N ILE A 479 3.89 -20.48 3.13
CA ILE A 479 4.97 -19.50 3.15
C ILE A 479 6.15 -20.17 2.40
N PRO A 480 6.98 -19.53 1.58
CA PRO A 480 6.87 -18.37 0.71
C PRO A 480 6.91 -18.73 -0.79
N VAL A 481 6.52 -17.80 -1.66
CA VAL A 481 6.86 -17.79 -3.10
C VAL A 481 7.43 -16.43 -3.56
N GLY A 482 8.74 -16.41 -3.82
CA GLY A 482 9.39 -15.43 -4.69
C GLY A 482 9.51 -15.95 -6.15
N ILE A 483 10.10 -15.13 -7.03
CA ILE A 483 10.30 -15.50 -8.43
C ILE A 483 11.40 -16.58 -8.52
N SER A 484 11.01 -17.86 -8.52
CA SER A 484 11.93 -18.91 -8.99
C SER A 484 12.25 -18.67 -10.46
N ASN A 485 13.46 -18.20 -10.78
CA ASN A 485 14.16 -18.07 -12.08
C ASN A 485 13.36 -17.91 -13.39
N ALA A 486 12.09 -17.48 -13.35
CA ALA A 486 11.22 -17.44 -14.50
C ALA A 486 11.65 -16.26 -15.38
N THR A 487 12.22 -16.59 -16.53
CA THR A 487 12.81 -15.64 -17.49
C THR A 487 11.78 -14.99 -18.40
N ALA A 488 10.51 -15.45 -18.39
CA ALA A 488 9.46 -14.88 -19.22
C ALA A 488 8.55 -13.92 -18.45
N LYS A 489 8.43 -12.70 -19.00
CA LYS A 489 7.64 -11.55 -18.50
C LYS A 489 6.24 -11.93 -18.03
N LYS A 490 5.55 -12.86 -18.71
CA LYS A 490 4.20 -13.33 -18.32
C LYS A 490 4.24 -14.24 -17.08
N TYR A 491 5.23 -15.13 -16.92
CA TYR A 491 5.37 -15.98 -15.72
C TYR A 491 5.73 -15.19 -14.45
N SER A 492 6.41 -14.05 -14.58
CA SER A 492 6.72 -13.18 -13.42
C SER A 492 5.52 -12.38 -12.91
N LEU A 493 4.48 -12.18 -13.73
CA LEU A 493 3.26 -11.45 -13.35
C LEU A 493 2.38 -12.31 -12.43
N HIS A 494 2.16 -13.58 -12.78
CA HIS A 494 1.24 -14.49 -12.08
C HIS A 494 1.83 -15.23 -10.87
N ARG A 495 3.06 -14.88 -10.47
CA ARG A 495 3.64 -15.27 -9.19
C ARG A 495 3.60 -14.06 -8.27
N PRO A 496 2.48 -13.81 -7.58
CA PRO A 496 2.35 -12.64 -6.73
C PRO A 496 3.32 -12.72 -5.56
N TYR A 497 3.84 -11.55 -5.22
CA TYR A 497 4.80 -11.30 -4.16
C TYR A 497 4.01 -10.72 -2.99
N PHE A 498 3.64 -11.57 -2.04
CA PHE A 498 3.30 -11.18 -0.66
C PHE A 498 4.63 -10.93 0.08
N PRO A 499 4.69 -10.65 1.39
CA PRO A 499 5.89 -10.89 2.23
C PRO A 499 6.53 -12.29 2.15
N TYR A 500 6.19 -13.07 1.14
CA TYR A 500 6.95 -14.16 0.59
C TYR A 500 8.31 -13.74 0.03
N PHE A 501 9.32 -14.15 0.76
CA PHE A 501 10.71 -14.09 0.38
C PHE A 501 11.17 -15.50 -0.01
N ASP A 502 11.78 -15.69 -1.17
CA ASP A 502 12.60 -16.90 -1.39
C ASP A 502 13.92 -16.80 -0.62
N LYS A 503 14.32 -15.56 -0.29
CA LYS A 503 15.60 -15.23 0.30
C LYS A 503 15.42 -14.16 1.37
N VAL A 504 15.91 -14.43 2.57
CA VAL A 504 16.03 -13.46 3.66
C VAL A 504 17.49 -13.20 3.96
N PHE A 505 17.75 -12.10 4.66
CA PHE A 505 19.09 -11.68 5.02
C PHE A 505 19.33 -11.71 6.52
N ASN A 506 20.56 -12.00 6.94
CA ASN A 506 20.97 -11.85 8.34
C ASN A 506 20.58 -10.47 8.87
N GLY A 507 19.92 -10.44 10.04
CA GLY A 507 19.43 -9.22 10.68
C GLY A 507 18.18 -8.59 10.07
N GLN A 508 17.59 -9.19 9.02
CA GLN A 508 16.36 -8.69 8.41
C GLN A 508 15.14 -9.08 9.26
N THR A 509 14.22 -8.14 9.46
CA THR A 509 12.93 -8.40 10.09
C THR A 509 11.84 -8.54 9.05
N ILE A 510 11.03 -9.59 9.16
CA ILE A 510 9.86 -9.80 8.32
C ILE A 510 8.63 -9.95 9.21
N PHE A 511 7.54 -9.28 8.80
CA PHE A 511 6.23 -9.45 9.41
C PHE A 511 5.13 -9.54 8.35
N LEU A 512 4.10 -10.34 8.64
CA LEU A 512 2.88 -10.48 7.82
C LEU A 512 1.73 -11.00 8.68
N ASN A 513 0.50 -10.78 8.23
CA ASN A 513 -0.68 -11.31 8.89
C ASN A 513 -1.16 -12.60 8.21
N ILE A 514 -1.18 -13.68 8.99
CA ILE A 514 -1.83 -14.94 8.63
C ILE A 514 -3.29 -14.84 9.02
N THR A 515 -4.17 -15.07 8.04
CA THR A 515 -5.61 -15.09 8.22
C THR A 515 -6.05 -16.47 8.67
N ILE A 516 -6.73 -16.53 9.82
CA ILE A 516 -7.31 -17.74 10.38
C ILE A 516 -8.83 -17.57 10.32
N MET A 517 -9.51 -18.48 9.63
CA MET A 517 -10.96 -18.55 9.56
C MET A 517 -11.42 -19.82 10.24
N ALA A 518 -12.47 -19.71 11.05
CA ALA A 518 -12.99 -20.80 11.85
C ALA A 518 -14.51 -20.85 11.77
N SER A 519 -15.09 -22.04 11.92
CA SER A 519 -16.55 -22.19 12.00
C SER A 519 -17.12 -22.03 13.42
N ARG A 520 -16.27 -22.00 14.45
CA ARG A 520 -16.63 -21.70 15.85
C ARG A 520 -15.48 -21.00 16.57
N PRO A 521 -15.79 -20.27 17.66
CA PRO A 521 -14.77 -19.76 18.56
C PRO A 521 -13.89 -20.88 19.15
N THR A 522 -12.60 -20.62 19.28
CA THR A 522 -11.66 -21.54 19.95
C THR A 522 -10.39 -20.81 20.40
N ASN A 523 -9.56 -21.46 21.21
CA ASN A 523 -8.17 -21.07 21.41
C ASN A 523 -7.27 -21.97 20.56
N MET A 524 -6.23 -21.36 20.00
CA MET A 524 -5.30 -22.05 19.13
C MET A 524 -3.89 -21.88 19.65
N SER A 525 -3.22 -22.99 19.86
CA SER A 525 -1.79 -23.07 20.13
C SER A 525 -1.01 -23.09 18.81
N ILE A 526 0.08 -22.35 18.75
CA ILE A 526 0.91 -22.20 17.55
C ILE A 526 2.32 -22.68 17.87
N SER A 527 2.80 -23.60 17.05
CA SER A 527 4.15 -24.16 17.18
C SER A 527 4.86 -24.18 15.84
N PHE A 528 6.18 -24.32 15.89
CA PHE A 528 7.05 -24.28 14.73
C PHE A 528 7.87 -25.56 14.67
N SER A 529 7.97 -26.16 13.48
CA SER A 529 8.72 -27.40 13.27
C SER A 529 9.56 -27.30 12.02
N GLY A 530 10.83 -27.71 12.07
CA GLY A 530 11.76 -27.66 10.93
C GLY A 530 13.07 -26.97 11.30
N ASN A 531 14.01 -26.92 10.36
CA ASN A 531 15.33 -26.35 10.64
C ASN A 531 15.33 -24.81 10.65
N PHE A 532 14.29 -24.16 10.12
CA PHE A 532 14.20 -22.71 10.02
C PHE A 532 14.17 -22.00 11.38
N THR A 533 13.67 -22.65 12.42
CA THR A 533 13.67 -22.11 13.79
C THR A 533 15.08 -21.87 14.33
N ASN A 534 16.10 -22.51 13.76
CA ASN A 534 17.50 -22.31 14.16
C ASN A 534 18.11 -21.04 13.55
N ALA A 535 17.45 -20.44 12.55
CA ALA A 535 17.93 -19.24 11.86
C ALA A 535 17.16 -17.97 12.23
N LEU A 536 16.06 -18.10 12.97
CA LEU A 536 15.14 -17.00 13.25
C LEU A 536 14.98 -16.77 14.76
N ASP A 537 14.85 -15.51 15.13
CA ASP A 537 14.27 -15.05 16.38
C ASP A 537 12.78 -14.75 16.13
N ILE A 538 11.89 -15.53 16.75
CA ILE A 538 10.45 -15.45 16.51
C ILE A 538 9.81 -14.56 17.57
N HIS A 539 9.22 -13.45 17.14
CA HIS A 539 8.53 -12.47 17.99
C HIS A 539 7.01 -12.70 18.05
N SER A 540 6.53 -13.66 17.27
CA SER A 540 5.11 -13.98 17.13
C SER A 540 4.57 -14.65 18.40
N ALA A 541 3.33 -14.34 18.79
CA ALA A 541 2.73 -15.04 19.92
C ALA A 541 2.48 -16.52 19.60
N LEU A 542 2.69 -17.40 20.58
CA LEU A 542 2.48 -18.85 20.45
C LEU A 542 1.04 -19.30 20.71
N SER A 543 0.13 -18.35 20.90
CA SER A 543 -1.29 -18.62 21.00
C SER A 543 -2.12 -17.45 20.47
N ILE A 544 -3.35 -17.75 20.06
CA ILE A 544 -4.36 -16.78 19.65
C ILE A 544 -5.75 -17.28 20.07
N THR A 545 -6.59 -16.35 20.52
CA THR A 545 -8.02 -16.61 20.71
C THR A 545 -8.74 -16.25 19.43
N ILE A 546 -9.55 -17.17 18.93
CA ILE A 546 -10.46 -16.97 17.81
C ILE A 546 -11.84 -16.73 18.41
N ASP A 547 -12.23 -15.47 18.55
CA ASP A 547 -13.56 -15.04 19.04
C ASP A 547 -14.39 -14.35 17.95
N GLU A 548 -13.86 -14.28 16.72
CA GLU A 548 -14.52 -13.75 15.53
C GLU A 548 -14.36 -14.70 14.33
N PRO A 549 -15.25 -14.65 13.30
CA PRO A 549 -15.17 -15.54 12.13
C PRO A 549 -13.86 -15.50 11.36
N THR A 550 -13.10 -14.41 11.49
CA THR A 550 -11.81 -14.22 10.84
C THR A 550 -10.91 -13.44 11.78
N GLU A 551 -9.75 -14.02 12.10
CA GLU A 551 -8.73 -13.42 12.94
C GLU A 551 -7.38 -13.34 12.20
N TYR A 552 -6.58 -12.34 12.57
CA TYR A 552 -5.23 -12.18 12.05
C TYR A 552 -4.20 -12.53 13.11
N TRP A 553 -3.37 -13.52 12.80
CA TRP A 553 -2.16 -13.82 13.56
C TRP A 553 -0.94 -13.24 12.86
N GLU A 554 -0.25 -12.33 13.52
CA GLU A 554 1.00 -11.76 13.01
C GLU A 554 2.13 -12.80 13.10
N LEU A 555 2.64 -13.21 11.94
CA LEU A 555 3.94 -13.85 11.81
C LEU A 555 4.99 -12.75 11.73
N ASN A 556 5.79 -12.60 12.77
CA ASN A 556 6.86 -11.64 12.94
C ASN A 556 8.13 -12.33 13.44
N PHE A 557 9.22 -12.20 12.69
CA PHE A 557 10.51 -12.76 13.05
C PHE A 557 11.67 -11.91 12.54
N THR A 558 12.83 -12.05 13.18
CA THR A 558 14.10 -11.49 12.73
C THR A 558 15.06 -12.62 12.40
N VAL A 559 15.74 -12.57 11.25
CA VAL A 559 16.80 -13.53 10.94
C VAL A 559 18.00 -13.24 11.85
N LEU A 560 18.54 -14.27 12.50
CA LEU A 560 19.69 -14.11 13.38
C LEU A 560 20.91 -13.57 12.60
N GLU A 561 21.63 -12.62 13.17
CA GLU A 561 22.79 -11.98 12.53
C GLU A 561 23.90 -12.99 12.16
N ASN A 562 24.00 -14.09 12.90
CA ASN A 562 24.97 -15.15 12.70
C ASN A 562 24.37 -16.43 12.08
N ALA A 563 23.11 -16.41 11.63
CA ALA A 563 22.50 -17.55 10.95
C ALA A 563 23.35 -17.99 9.74
N PRO A 564 23.72 -19.28 9.61
CA PRO A 564 24.46 -19.77 8.44
C PRO A 564 23.67 -19.55 7.15
N GLU A 565 24.35 -19.15 6.08
CA GLU A 565 23.73 -19.11 4.75
C GLU A 565 23.32 -20.53 4.32
N GLY A 566 22.12 -20.67 3.77
CA GLY A 566 21.60 -21.99 3.42
C GLY A 566 20.09 -22.01 3.24
N TYR A 567 19.58 -23.18 2.85
CA TYR A 567 18.15 -23.42 2.71
C TYR A 567 17.55 -23.89 4.04
N TYR A 568 16.43 -23.28 4.41
CA TYR A 568 15.68 -23.54 5.62
C TYR A 568 14.24 -23.86 5.24
N CYS A 569 13.63 -24.84 5.90
CA CYS A 569 12.26 -25.23 5.70
C CYS A 569 11.64 -25.85 6.95
N GLY A 570 10.30 -25.91 6.95
CA GLY A 570 9.52 -26.45 8.04
C GLY A 570 8.04 -26.18 7.85
N GLU A 571 7.33 -26.16 8.97
CA GLU A 571 5.90 -25.90 9.05
C GLU A 571 5.60 -25.03 10.27
N ILE A 572 4.60 -24.17 10.11
CA ILE A 572 3.88 -23.53 11.22
C ILE A 572 2.65 -24.40 11.49
N VAL A 573 2.53 -24.91 12.71
CA VAL A 573 1.44 -25.80 13.13
C VAL A 573 0.49 -25.02 14.01
N PHE A 574 -0.76 -24.97 13.56
CA PHE A 574 -1.88 -24.33 14.23
C PHE A 574 -2.77 -25.44 14.80
N SER A 575 -2.76 -25.58 16.12
CA SER A 575 -3.47 -26.64 16.84
C SER A 575 -4.63 -26.04 17.61
N ASP A 576 -5.84 -26.45 17.25
CA ASP A 576 -7.07 -26.11 17.96
C ASP A 576 -7.16 -26.89 19.27
N ASP A 577 -7.11 -26.17 20.39
CA ASP A 577 -7.05 -26.76 21.73
C ASP A 577 -8.36 -27.45 22.13
N GLN A 578 -9.48 -27.06 21.51
CA GLN A 578 -10.81 -27.52 21.90
C GLN A 578 -11.30 -28.73 21.09
N TYR A 579 -11.06 -28.72 19.78
CA TYR A 579 -11.56 -29.77 18.88
C TYR A 579 -10.44 -30.66 18.29
N GLY A 580 -9.17 -30.41 18.63
CA GLY A 580 -8.04 -31.25 18.23
C GLY A 580 -7.72 -31.19 16.74
N ILE A 581 -8.12 -30.11 16.05
CA ILE A 581 -7.85 -29.90 14.63
C ILE A 581 -6.49 -29.26 14.47
N GLU A 582 -5.65 -29.86 13.63
CA GLU A 582 -4.37 -29.27 13.25
C GLU A 582 -4.39 -28.78 11.81
N LYS A 583 -3.84 -27.59 11.60
CA LYS A 583 -3.54 -27.03 10.27
C LYS A 583 -2.06 -26.70 10.18
N ARG A 584 -1.44 -27.12 9.08
CA ARG A 584 0.00 -26.98 8.84
C ARG A 584 0.20 -26.06 7.65
N THR A 585 0.94 -24.98 7.87
CA THR A 585 1.33 -24.06 6.81
C THR A 585 2.84 -24.24 6.57
N PRO A 586 3.25 -24.81 5.43
CA PRO A 586 4.66 -24.99 5.12
C PRO A 586 5.39 -23.64 5.04
N ILE A 587 6.67 -23.62 5.42
CA ILE A 587 7.59 -22.48 5.30
C ILE A 587 8.93 -22.94 4.70
N SER A 588 9.48 -22.19 3.74
CA SER A 588 10.80 -22.50 3.16
C SER A 588 11.54 -21.31 2.53
N PHE A 589 12.77 -20.98 2.94
CA PHE A 589 13.51 -19.83 2.42
C PHE A 589 15.03 -20.06 2.44
N ILE A 590 15.77 -19.17 1.78
CA ILE A 590 17.23 -19.15 1.78
C ILE A 590 17.74 -18.00 2.64
N VAL A 591 18.59 -18.25 3.63
CA VAL A 591 19.30 -17.19 4.37
C VAL A 591 20.56 -16.80 3.62
N LYS A 592 20.83 -15.49 3.52
CA LYS A 592 22.07 -14.93 2.98
C LYS A 592 22.61 -13.78 3.82
N LYS A 593 23.89 -13.46 3.65
CA LYS A 593 24.45 -12.20 4.16
C LYS A 593 24.06 -11.03 3.25
N PRO A 594 23.65 -9.88 3.81
CA PRO A 594 23.35 -8.72 2.98
C PRO A 594 24.62 -8.13 2.38
N LYS A 595 24.56 -7.78 1.10
CA LYS A 595 25.56 -6.95 0.40
C LYS A 595 25.34 -5.46 0.72
N VAL A 596 24.09 -5.07 0.85
CA VAL A 596 23.61 -3.71 1.15
C VAL A 596 22.40 -3.85 2.06
N ARG A 597 22.27 -2.99 3.07
CA ARG A 597 21.04 -2.81 3.86
C ARG A 597 20.33 -1.55 3.40
N ALA A 598 19.08 -1.68 2.99
CA ALA A 598 18.24 -0.58 2.54
C ALA A 598 17.06 -0.35 3.48
N LEU A 599 16.76 0.92 3.77
CA LEU A 599 15.56 1.35 4.46
C LEU A 599 14.61 2.00 3.46
N LEU A 600 13.41 1.44 3.32
CA LEU A 600 12.30 2.02 2.56
C LEU A 600 11.52 2.98 3.47
N ASP A 601 11.54 4.26 3.16
CA ASP A 601 10.85 5.30 3.94
C ASP A 601 9.41 5.51 3.47
N LEU A 602 8.46 4.86 4.16
CA LEU A 602 7.03 5.05 3.92
C LEU A 602 6.41 6.10 4.85
N LYS A 603 7.20 6.68 5.76
CA LYS A 603 6.69 7.71 6.67
C LYS A 603 6.37 9.00 5.91
N HIS A 604 7.19 9.32 4.90
CA HIS A 604 7.09 10.55 4.13
C HIS A 604 6.35 10.40 2.79
N THR A 605 5.48 9.40 2.65
CA THR A 605 4.49 9.28 1.55
C THR A 605 3.12 8.89 2.13
N ASP A 606 2.03 9.38 1.55
CA ASP A 606 0.64 9.03 1.91
C ASP A 606 0.04 7.99 0.93
N TRP A 607 0.82 7.54 -0.06
CA TRP A 607 0.35 6.59 -1.06
C TRP A 607 0.60 5.18 -0.54
N SER A 608 -0.47 4.50 -0.14
CA SER A 608 -0.37 3.14 0.41
C SER A 608 0.19 2.13 -0.60
N ILE A 609 0.12 2.43 -1.90
CA ILE A 609 0.71 1.60 -2.95
C ILE A 609 2.25 1.68 -2.99
N ASP A 610 2.90 2.62 -2.29
CA ASP A 610 4.37 2.79 -2.28
C ASP A 610 5.10 1.74 -1.43
N ILE A 611 4.36 0.80 -0.86
CA ILE A 611 4.91 -0.25 -0.02
C ILE A 611 5.72 -1.24 -0.87
N ARG A 612 6.74 -1.86 -0.25
CA ARG A 612 6.97 -3.32 -0.34
C ARG A 612 6.45 -4.01 -1.60
N TYR A 613 5.17 -4.33 -1.43
CA TYR A 613 4.38 -5.27 -2.19
C TYR A 613 3.35 -4.53 -3.05
N GLY A 614 3.47 -3.22 -3.22
CA GLY A 614 2.70 -2.40 -4.15
C GLY A 614 3.53 -2.04 -5.38
N GLN A 615 3.62 -0.76 -5.72
CA GLN A 615 4.22 -0.29 -6.99
C GLN A 615 5.72 -0.59 -7.13
N TYR A 616 6.45 -0.83 -6.05
CA TYR A 616 7.91 -1.10 -6.08
C TYR A 616 8.29 -2.57 -5.91
N ARG A 617 7.31 -3.48 -5.98
CA ARG A 617 7.52 -4.94 -5.83
C ARG A 617 8.65 -5.47 -6.71
N LEU A 618 8.67 -5.11 -8.00
CA LEU A 618 9.64 -5.66 -8.96
C LEU A 618 11.04 -5.08 -8.78
N LEU A 619 11.15 -3.80 -8.40
CA LEU A 619 12.42 -3.19 -7.97
C LEU A 619 13.00 -3.94 -6.78
N ILE A 620 12.18 -4.18 -5.77
CA ILE A 620 12.60 -4.84 -4.53
C ILE A 620 13.01 -6.28 -4.80
N GLY A 621 12.22 -7.02 -5.59
CA GLY A 621 12.62 -8.36 -6.03
C GLY A 621 13.92 -8.37 -6.86
N ASN A 622 14.18 -7.32 -7.64
CA ASN A 622 15.46 -7.15 -8.34
C ASN A 622 16.62 -6.94 -7.35
N TRP A 623 16.45 -6.07 -6.37
CA TRP A 623 17.44 -5.79 -5.32
C TRP A 623 17.71 -6.98 -4.41
N GLU A 624 16.70 -7.76 -4.02
CA GLU A 624 16.86 -9.01 -3.27
C GLU A 624 17.72 -10.01 -4.05
N LYS A 625 17.57 -10.10 -5.38
CA LYS A 625 18.43 -10.94 -6.24
C LYS A 625 19.90 -10.48 -6.19
N LEU A 626 20.14 -9.17 -6.04
CA LEU A 626 21.48 -8.57 -5.90
C LEU A 626 22.07 -8.67 -4.48
N GLY A 627 21.30 -9.20 -3.52
CA GLY A 627 21.76 -9.37 -2.14
C GLY A 627 21.45 -8.18 -1.23
N VAL A 628 20.47 -7.35 -1.58
CA VAL A 628 20.04 -6.22 -0.75
C VAL A 628 19.04 -6.71 0.30
N SER A 629 19.36 -6.52 1.59
CA SER A 629 18.35 -6.61 2.65
C SER A 629 17.55 -5.33 2.67
N ILE A 630 16.24 -5.43 2.73
CA ILE A 630 15.35 -4.28 2.74
C ILE A 630 14.53 -4.37 4.03
N ASP A 631 14.45 -3.25 4.74
CA ASP A 631 13.51 -3.00 5.84
C ASP A 631 12.57 -1.84 5.46
N MET A 632 11.51 -1.62 6.23
CA MET A 632 10.55 -0.55 6.00
C MET A 632 10.39 0.30 7.25
N LEU A 633 10.39 1.62 7.09
CA LEU A 633 9.88 2.56 8.07
C LEU A 633 8.40 2.81 7.74
N PRO A 634 7.43 2.25 8.51
CA PRO A 634 6.02 2.29 8.11
C PRO A 634 5.45 3.70 8.11
N PHE A 635 4.40 3.91 7.31
CA PHE A 635 3.59 5.11 7.36
C PHE A 635 3.09 5.39 8.79
N LYS A 636 3.15 6.66 9.21
CA LYS A 636 2.82 7.12 10.58
C LYS A 636 3.67 6.51 11.70
N SER A 637 4.82 5.92 11.38
CA SER A 637 5.79 5.54 12.41
C SER A 637 6.11 6.74 13.31
N LYS A 638 6.02 6.54 14.64
CA LYS A 638 6.50 7.52 15.62
C LYS A 638 8.03 7.65 15.61
N LYS A 639 8.73 6.68 15.03
CA LYS A 639 10.18 6.74 14.85
C LYS A 639 10.51 7.81 13.81
N SER A 640 11.42 8.71 14.13
CA SER A 640 12.03 9.61 13.15
C SER A 640 13.18 8.92 12.44
N LEU A 641 13.54 9.45 11.26
CA LEU A 641 14.82 9.13 10.63
C LEU A 641 15.94 9.72 11.48
N SER A 642 16.34 9.00 12.54
CA SER A 642 17.40 9.41 13.46
C SER A 642 18.75 8.79 13.07
N SER A 643 19.85 9.38 13.55
CA SER A 643 21.19 8.84 13.36
C SER A 643 21.34 7.40 13.90
N GLU A 644 20.66 7.09 15.01
CA GLU A 644 20.66 5.75 15.62
C GLU A 644 19.96 4.71 14.75
N LEU A 645 18.91 5.12 14.02
CA LEU A 645 18.23 4.26 13.07
C LEU A 645 19.08 4.07 11.81
N LEU A 646 19.51 5.18 11.21
CA LEU A 646 20.16 5.20 9.90
C LEU A 646 21.54 4.54 9.87
N GLN A 647 22.27 4.48 11.01
CA GLN A 647 23.57 3.82 11.08
C GLN A 647 23.53 2.30 10.78
N ASN A 648 22.34 1.69 10.77
CA ASN A 648 22.16 0.26 10.48
C ASN A 648 21.96 -0.02 8.98
N TYR A 649 21.95 1.01 8.14
CA TYR A 649 21.64 0.93 6.72
C TYR A 649 22.78 1.51 5.88
N ASP A 650 22.78 1.19 4.59
CA ASP A 650 23.68 1.72 3.58
C ASP A 650 22.93 2.57 2.54
N LEU A 651 21.62 2.31 2.36
CA LEU A 651 20.74 2.99 1.41
C LEU A 651 19.43 3.42 2.10
N LEU A 652 19.06 4.69 1.96
CA LEU A 652 17.73 5.21 2.27
C LEU A 652 16.97 5.45 0.95
N PHE A 653 15.89 4.71 0.74
CA PHE A 653 15.02 4.88 -0.43
C PHE A 653 13.73 5.57 -0.01
N MET A 654 13.51 6.78 -0.53
CA MET A 654 12.39 7.64 -0.18
C MET A 654 11.45 7.78 -1.38
N PRO A 655 10.51 6.85 -1.60
CA PRO A 655 9.60 6.94 -2.72
C PRO A 655 8.61 8.08 -2.56
N ASP A 656 8.29 8.73 -3.69
CA ASP A 656 7.25 9.75 -3.81
C ASP A 656 7.26 10.73 -2.63
N THR A 657 8.46 11.25 -2.36
CA THR A 657 8.76 11.91 -1.11
C THR A 657 7.90 13.15 -0.94
N VAL A 658 7.38 13.33 0.26
CA VAL A 658 6.48 14.45 0.61
C VAL A 658 5.28 14.53 -0.35
N SER A 659 4.70 13.38 -0.71
CA SER A 659 3.55 13.28 -1.59
C SER A 659 2.32 14.00 -1.02
N ALA A 660 1.46 14.47 -1.93
CA ALA A 660 0.22 15.15 -1.63
C ALA A 660 -0.94 14.19 -1.51
N THR A 661 -1.86 14.56 -0.62
CA THR A 661 -3.18 13.95 -0.53
C THR A 661 -4.20 14.82 -1.26
N PRO A 662 -5.06 14.26 -2.15
CA PRO A 662 -6.13 15.01 -2.79
C PRO A 662 -7.23 15.40 -1.79
N ILE A 663 -7.79 16.60 -1.97
CA ILE A 663 -8.77 17.22 -1.08
C ILE A 663 -10.09 17.38 -1.83
N PHE A 664 -11.21 17.08 -1.16
CA PHE A 664 -12.57 17.25 -1.70
C PHE A 664 -13.39 18.21 -0.81
N ASP A 665 -14.26 19.03 -1.42
CA ASP A 665 -15.14 19.97 -0.71
C ASP A 665 -16.38 19.28 -0.11
N GLU A 666 -17.22 20.08 0.57
CA GLU A 666 -18.43 19.62 1.25
C GLU A 666 -19.48 18.94 0.34
N ILE A 667 -19.36 19.10 -0.98
CA ILE A 667 -20.24 18.46 -1.96
C ILE A 667 -19.48 17.42 -2.82
N GLY A 668 -18.32 16.96 -2.33
CA GLY A 668 -17.54 15.89 -2.96
C GLY A 668 -16.77 16.32 -4.21
N ARG A 669 -16.64 17.62 -4.51
CA ARG A 669 -15.81 18.10 -5.62
C ARG A 669 -14.35 18.22 -5.19
N TYR A 670 -13.45 17.77 -6.04
CA TYR A 670 -12.01 17.96 -5.84
C TYR A 670 -11.65 19.46 -5.78
N VAL A 671 -10.85 19.87 -4.80
CA VAL A 671 -10.48 21.29 -4.55
C VAL A 671 -8.99 21.54 -4.28
N GLY A 672 -8.13 20.52 -4.27
CA GLY A 672 -6.68 20.73 -4.19
C GLY A 672 -5.87 19.56 -3.63
N TYR A 673 -4.63 19.85 -3.25
CA TYR A 673 -3.65 18.92 -2.67
C TYR A 673 -3.01 19.50 -1.39
N GLU A 674 -2.56 18.65 -0.47
CA GLU A 674 -1.80 19.04 0.75
C GLU A 674 -0.73 18.03 1.19
N PHE A 675 0.34 18.55 1.79
CA PHE A 675 1.62 17.88 2.05
C PHE A 675 2.07 17.78 3.52
N GLN A 676 1.32 18.32 4.50
CA GLN A 676 1.89 18.52 5.85
C GLN A 676 2.22 17.23 6.61
N SER A 677 1.48 16.14 6.41
CA SER A 677 1.71 14.90 7.17
C SER A 677 2.95 14.13 6.75
N THR A 678 3.52 14.47 5.59
CA THR A 678 4.63 13.76 4.96
C THR A 678 5.90 14.60 4.97
N LYS A 679 5.89 15.72 5.71
CA LYS A 679 7.03 16.64 5.81
C LYS A 679 8.19 15.98 6.56
N ILE A 680 9.39 16.11 5.99
CA ILE A 680 10.65 15.75 6.64
C ILE A 680 11.03 16.87 7.62
N SER A 681 11.24 16.53 8.89
CA SER A 681 11.63 17.51 9.90
C SER A 681 13.07 18.00 9.70
N TRP A 682 13.42 19.12 10.33
CA TRP A 682 14.80 19.62 10.28
C TRP A 682 15.77 18.63 10.92
N GLU A 683 15.39 18.02 12.05
CA GLU A 683 16.18 16.99 12.74
C GLU A 683 16.41 15.75 11.87
N GLU A 684 15.41 15.36 11.08
CA GLU A 684 15.53 14.26 10.12
C GLU A 684 16.48 14.63 8.96
N ILE A 685 16.40 15.85 8.44
CA ILE A 685 17.38 16.36 7.45
C ILE A 685 18.81 16.28 8.03
N LEU A 686 19.02 16.69 9.29
CA LEU A 686 20.33 16.59 9.95
C LEU A 686 20.82 15.14 10.03
N ALA A 687 19.96 14.22 10.42
CA ALA A 687 20.31 12.80 10.53
C ALA A 687 20.60 12.17 9.17
N ILE A 688 19.83 12.52 8.13
CA ILE A 688 20.07 12.06 6.75
C ILE A 688 21.44 12.55 6.26
N TYR A 689 21.80 13.80 6.53
CA TYR A 689 23.12 14.30 6.16
C TYR A 689 24.25 13.66 6.96
N LYS A 690 24.06 13.40 8.26
CA LYS A 690 25.03 12.61 9.01
C LYS A 690 25.22 11.22 8.38
N PHE A 691 24.12 10.56 8.03
CA PHE A 691 24.14 9.26 7.36
C PHE A 691 24.89 9.30 6.02
N ILE A 692 24.71 10.35 5.21
CA ILE A 692 25.51 10.56 3.98
C ILE A 692 27.00 10.74 4.32
N GLY A 693 27.33 11.50 5.35
CA GLY A 693 28.73 11.67 5.82
C GLY A 693 29.37 10.35 6.25
N ASP A 694 28.60 9.46 6.88
CA ASP A 694 29.06 8.13 7.29
C ASP A 694 29.19 7.15 6.10
N GLY A 695 28.95 7.59 4.87
CA GLY A 695 29.06 6.79 3.63
C GLY A 695 27.72 6.27 3.09
N GLY A 696 26.61 6.58 3.75
CA GLY A 696 25.27 6.20 3.33
C GLY A 696 24.81 6.90 2.05
N SER A 697 23.88 6.28 1.33
CA SER A 697 23.31 6.85 0.11
C SER A 697 21.80 7.07 0.23
N VAL A 698 21.30 8.16 -0.34
CA VAL A 698 19.88 8.53 -0.33
C VAL A 698 19.36 8.60 -1.76
N LEU A 699 18.21 7.99 -2.01
CA LEU A 699 17.48 8.07 -3.27
C LEU A 699 16.13 8.74 -3.01
N VAL A 700 15.94 9.94 -3.56
CA VAL A 700 14.78 10.82 -3.34
C VAL A 700 14.19 11.27 -4.68
N PHE A 701 12.87 11.35 -4.80
CA PHE A 701 12.24 11.83 -6.04
C PHE A 701 10.83 12.39 -5.84
N ALA A 702 10.41 13.20 -6.81
CA ALA A 702 9.08 13.81 -6.88
C ALA A 702 8.60 13.90 -8.33
N LEU A 703 7.33 13.57 -8.57
CA LEU A 703 6.73 13.54 -9.91
C LEU A 703 6.22 14.89 -10.41
N SER A 704 5.75 15.74 -9.51
CA SER A 704 5.12 17.01 -9.86
C SER A 704 5.10 17.97 -8.67
N GLY A 705 5.07 19.28 -8.93
CA GLY A 705 4.85 20.27 -7.87
C GLY A 705 3.41 20.36 -7.38
N ILE A 706 2.49 19.64 -8.04
CA ILE A 706 1.10 19.47 -7.63
C ILE A 706 0.98 18.29 -6.66
N GLY A 707 1.69 17.21 -6.96
CA GLY A 707 1.71 15.96 -6.21
C GLY A 707 2.78 15.89 -5.11
N HIS A 708 3.75 16.82 -5.04
CA HIS A 708 4.80 16.80 -4.01
C HIS A 708 5.16 18.21 -3.47
N ASN A 709 5.57 18.27 -2.20
CA ASN A 709 6.08 19.50 -1.59
C ASN A 709 7.53 19.74 -1.98
N LEU A 710 7.72 20.35 -3.15
CA LEU A 710 9.07 20.64 -3.65
C LEU A 710 9.86 21.56 -2.71
N THR A 711 9.21 22.41 -1.90
CA THR A 711 9.91 23.25 -0.92
C THR A 711 10.63 22.40 0.12
N ASN A 712 9.95 21.42 0.73
CA ASN A 712 10.55 20.57 1.76
C ASN A 712 11.59 19.58 1.18
N ILE A 713 11.37 19.09 -0.04
CA ILE A 713 12.39 18.30 -0.74
C ILE A 713 13.62 19.17 -1.06
N ASN A 714 13.42 20.41 -1.50
CA ASN A 714 14.53 21.34 -1.77
C ASN A 714 15.25 21.80 -0.49
N GLU A 715 14.60 21.79 0.68
CA GLU A 715 15.30 21.95 1.96
C GLU A 715 16.30 20.81 2.17
N LEU A 716 15.89 19.55 1.92
CA LEU A 716 16.78 18.39 1.93
C LEU A 716 17.88 18.50 0.86
N LEU A 717 17.58 18.98 -0.36
CA LEU A 717 18.61 19.11 -1.41
C LEU A 717 19.53 20.32 -1.25
N SER A 718 19.19 21.28 -0.38
CA SER A 718 19.87 22.58 -0.33
C SER A 718 21.40 22.53 -0.17
N PRO A 719 22.00 21.62 0.62
CA PRO A 719 23.46 21.50 0.72
C PRO A 719 24.16 21.07 -0.58
N THR A 720 23.43 20.44 -1.50
CA THR A 720 23.95 20.09 -2.84
C THR A 720 23.92 21.27 -3.79
N GLY A 721 23.20 22.35 -3.46
CA GLY A 721 22.90 23.47 -4.37
C GLY A 721 21.93 23.12 -5.51
N ALA A 722 21.53 21.86 -5.65
CA ALA A 722 20.54 21.44 -6.63
C ALA A 722 19.11 21.65 -6.09
N TYR A 723 18.14 21.78 -6.99
CA TYR A 723 16.74 21.89 -6.61
C TYR A 723 15.81 21.37 -7.71
N LEU A 724 14.66 20.83 -7.29
CA LEU A 724 13.55 20.44 -8.13
C LEU A 724 12.63 21.64 -8.37
N TYR A 725 12.08 21.78 -9.57
CA TYR A 725 11.12 22.84 -9.88
C TYR A 725 10.00 22.38 -10.79
N ASN A 726 8.79 22.90 -10.55
CA ASN A 726 7.55 22.44 -11.18
C ASN A 726 7.40 22.91 -12.63
N LYS A 727 8.19 22.32 -13.53
CA LYS A 727 8.06 22.49 -14.97
C LYS A 727 7.94 21.11 -15.61
N SER A 728 6.69 20.67 -15.85
CA SER A 728 6.42 19.47 -16.65
C SER A 728 6.98 19.71 -18.05
N TRP A 729 7.83 18.82 -18.51
CA TRP A 729 8.71 19.14 -19.63
C TRP A 729 8.02 19.23 -21.02
N LEU A 730 6.75 18.83 -21.20
CA LEU A 730 6.12 18.80 -22.54
C LEU A 730 4.58 18.96 -22.61
N GLY A 731 3.85 19.12 -21.50
CA GLY A 731 2.37 19.07 -21.54
C GLY A 731 1.82 17.70 -22.01
N LEU A 732 2.65 16.65 -21.91
CA LEU A 732 2.29 15.27 -22.20
C LEU A 732 1.85 14.58 -20.92
N ASP A 733 0.70 13.92 -20.95
CA ASP A 733 0.19 13.08 -19.87
C ASP A 733 0.77 11.64 -19.92
N THR A 734 1.86 11.42 -20.67
CA THR A 734 2.40 10.08 -20.97
C THR A 734 3.91 9.98 -20.73
N THR A 735 4.36 8.80 -20.30
CA THR A 735 5.77 8.45 -20.12
C THR A 735 6.54 8.41 -21.45
N VAL A 736 7.81 8.79 -21.42
CA VAL A 736 8.72 8.87 -22.58
C VAL A 736 10.08 8.26 -22.27
N ALA A 737 10.87 7.96 -23.30
CA ALA A 737 12.26 7.52 -23.13
C ALA A 737 13.18 8.74 -23.10
N VAL A 738 14.04 8.83 -22.09
CA VAL A 738 14.99 9.95 -21.91
C VAL A 738 16.41 9.43 -21.92
N SER A 739 17.31 10.12 -22.61
CA SER A 739 18.70 9.68 -22.77
C SER A 739 19.54 9.98 -21.53
N THR A 740 20.56 9.15 -21.33
CA THR A 740 21.59 9.41 -20.32
C THR A 740 22.48 10.59 -20.73
N LYS A 741 23.03 11.29 -19.73
CA LYS A 741 23.85 12.49 -19.90
C LYS A 741 25.14 12.38 -19.07
N GLY A 742 26.23 12.94 -19.59
CA GLY A 742 27.53 12.86 -18.94
C GLY A 742 28.09 11.44 -18.89
N ASP A 743 29.09 11.23 -18.04
CA ASP A 743 29.84 9.97 -17.95
C ASP A 743 29.78 9.34 -16.55
N HIS A 744 28.82 9.74 -15.71
CA HIS A 744 28.74 9.26 -14.34
C HIS A 744 28.55 7.73 -14.30
N ILE A 745 29.25 7.01 -13.42
CA ILE A 745 29.23 5.54 -13.39
C ILE A 745 27.82 4.94 -13.17
N ILE A 746 26.89 5.69 -12.57
CA ILE A 746 25.50 5.25 -12.34
C ILE A 746 24.73 4.93 -13.65
N ILE A 747 25.13 5.54 -14.76
CA ILE A 747 24.56 5.29 -16.10
C ILE A 747 25.39 4.30 -16.93
N LYS A 748 26.29 3.54 -16.29
CA LYS A 748 27.09 2.51 -16.95
C LYS A 748 26.20 1.57 -17.78
N GLY A 749 26.40 1.60 -19.10
CA GLY A 749 25.68 0.74 -20.05
C GLY A 749 24.18 1.04 -20.18
N ILE A 750 23.74 2.23 -19.76
CA ILE A 750 22.35 2.71 -19.85
C ILE A 750 22.26 3.71 -21.00
N GLN A 751 21.34 3.51 -21.93
CA GLN A 751 21.07 4.44 -23.02
C GLN A 751 19.91 5.36 -22.70
N GLU A 752 18.79 4.76 -22.30
CA GLU A 752 17.54 5.48 -22.05
C GLU A 752 16.84 4.94 -20.80
N LEU A 753 16.01 5.78 -20.18
CA LEU A 753 15.12 5.39 -19.09
C LEU A 753 13.72 5.98 -19.30
N PRO A 754 12.65 5.31 -18.81
CA PRO A 754 11.32 5.88 -18.82
C PRO A 754 11.27 7.10 -17.90
N TYR A 755 10.56 8.14 -18.29
CA TYR A 755 10.43 9.36 -17.49
C TYR A 755 9.08 10.01 -17.65
N GLN A 756 8.51 10.44 -16.53
CA GLN A 756 7.37 11.36 -16.50
C GLN A 756 7.44 12.15 -15.20
N GLY A 757 7.64 13.46 -15.31
CA GLY A 757 7.57 14.34 -14.15
C GLY A 757 8.26 15.69 -14.36
N ILE A 758 9.05 16.13 -13.39
CA ILE A 758 9.58 17.50 -13.29
C ILE A 758 11.08 17.58 -13.53
N GLN A 759 11.59 18.79 -13.70
CA GLN A 759 13.01 19.03 -13.97
C GLN A 759 13.81 19.20 -12.68
N VAL A 760 15.11 18.92 -12.76
CA VAL A 760 16.10 19.21 -11.72
C VAL A 760 17.03 20.31 -12.24
N ASN A 761 17.37 21.28 -11.42
CA ASN A 761 18.47 22.18 -11.71
C ASN A 761 19.72 21.68 -10.98
N LYS A 762 20.78 21.37 -11.73
CA LYS A 762 22.05 20.93 -11.16
C LYS A 762 22.86 22.12 -10.65
N SER A 763 23.69 21.89 -9.64
CA SER A 763 24.74 22.83 -9.24
C SER A 763 26.10 22.39 -9.77
N PHE A 764 27.15 23.14 -9.42
CA PHE A 764 28.53 22.71 -9.62
C PHE A 764 28.91 21.48 -8.78
N LEU A 765 28.24 21.27 -7.64
CA LEU A 765 28.49 20.18 -6.70
C LEU A 765 27.86 18.85 -7.13
N SER A 766 27.03 18.85 -8.18
CA SER A 766 26.25 17.69 -8.58
C SER A 766 26.40 17.40 -10.07
N ASP A 767 26.34 16.12 -10.42
CA ASP A 767 26.32 15.67 -11.81
C ASP A 767 24.91 15.35 -12.25
N ALA A 768 24.52 15.91 -13.40
CA ALA A 768 23.31 15.47 -14.08
C ALA A 768 23.62 14.23 -14.90
N PHE A 769 22.82 13.17 -14.72
CA PHE A 769 23.02 11.90 -15.42
C PHE A 769 21.84 11.51 -16.33
N LEU A 770 20.71 12.21 -16.24
CA LEU A 770 19.61 12.13 -17.20
C LEU A 770 19.29 13.52 -17.74
N GLY A 771 19.01 13.58 -19.03
CA GLY A 771 18.61 14.82 -19.68
C GLY A 771 17.72 14.59 -20.87
N TYR A 772 17.06 15.66 -21.29
CA TYR A 772 16.31 15.70 -22.52
C TYR A 772 16.29 17.10 -23.06
N GLU A 773 16.63 17.21 -24.34
CA GLU A 773 17.02 18.48 -24.94
C GLU A 773 18.06 19.17 -24.03
N ASP A 774 17.79 20.40 -23.61
CA ASP A 774 18.68 21.19 -22.76
C ASP A 774 18.41 21.03 -21.24
N TYR A 775 17.46 20.17 -20.85
CA TYR A 775 17.02 20.06 -19.46
C TYR A 775 17.68 18.90 -18.72
N ASP A 776 18.02 19.13 -17.45
CA ASP A 776 18.47 18.10 -16.51
C ASP A 776 17.28 17.51 -15.74
N LEU A 777 17.30 16.20 -15.55
CA LEU A 777 16.15 15.42 -15.05
C LEU A 777 16.46 14.60 -13.80
N ALA A 778 17.73 14.33 -13.57
CA ALA A 778 18.22 13.62 -12.42
C ALA A 778 19.66 14.05 -12.11
N ILE A 779 19.97 14.20 -10.83
CA ILE A 779 21.31 14.54 -10.36
C ILE A 779 21.79 13.57 -9.30
N VAL A 780 23.11 13.46 -9.19
CA VAL A 780 23.80 12.79 -8.11
C VAL A 780 24.82 13.76 -7.49
N HIS A 781 24.85 13.83 -6.17
CA HIS A 781 25.86 14.55 -5.41
C HIS A 781 26.54 13.58 -4.45
N GLN A 782 27.87 13.58 -4.41
CA GLN A 782 28.65 12.82 -3.44
C GLN A 782 29.55 13.76 -2.66
N GLY A 783 29.50 13.68 -1.34
CA GLY A 783 30.37 14.45 -0.46
C GLY A 783 31.77 13.84 -0.34
N PHE A 784 32.70 14.57 0.29
CA PHE A 784 34.09 14.13 0.42
C PHE A 784 34.29 12.87 1.25
N GLU A 785 33.32 12.45 2.07
CA GLU A 785 33.38 11.21 2.86
C GLU A 785 32.79 9.99 2.13
N GLY A 786 32.08 10.18 1.00
CA GLY A 786 31.75 9.13 0.03
C GLY A 786 30.30 8.70 -0.09
N GLY A 787 29.42 9.12 0.83
CA GLY A 787 27.99 8.94 0.67
C GLY A 787 27.41 9.79 -0.47
N ALA A 788 26.18 9.48 -0.86
CA ALA A 788 25.54 10.09 -2.02
C ALA A 788 24.10 10.53 -1.75
N ILE A 789 23.64 11.54 -2.48
CA ILE A 789 22.22 11.83 -2.65
C ILE A 789 21.90 11.86 -4.15
N ILE A 790 20.95 11.03 -4.55
CA ILE A 790 20.42 10.93 -5.91
C ILE A 790 19.02 11.53 -5.88
N ALA A 791 18.82 12.60 -6.67
CA ALA A 791 17.54 13.28 -6.77
C ALA A 791 16.97 13.17 -8.19
N LEU A 792 15.74 12.69 -8.34
CA LEU A 792 15.06 12.58 -9.63
C LEU A 792 13.71 13.30 -9.63
N GLY A 793 13.31 13.79 -10.80
CA GLY A 793 11.97 14.33 -11.02
C GLY A 793 10.94 13.28 -11.50
N SER A 794 11.22 11.98 -11.36
CA SER A 794 10.35 10.89 -11.83
C SER A 794 10.53 9.63 -10.96
N ASN A 795 9.45 8.87 -10.73
CA ASN A 795 9.47 7.54 -10.12
C ASN A 795 9.29 6.39 -11.15
N PHE A 796 8.88 6.71 -12.38
CA PHE A 796 8.50 5.78 -13.45
C PHE A 796 9.61 4.83 -13.94
N MET A 797 10.85 4.95 -13.44
CA MET A 797 11.92 3.98 -13.67
C MET A 797 12.08 2.96 -12.54
N PHE A 798 11.23 3.02 -11.52
CA PHE A 798 11.28 2.18 -10.33
C PHE A 798 10.01 1.35 -10.14
N ASP A 799 8.89 1.74 -10.74
CA ASP A 799 7.62 1.03 -10.56
C ASP A 799 7.58 -0.32 -11.31
N ASN A 800 6.54 -1.10 -11.04
CA ASN A 800 6.36 -2.42 -11.63
C ASN A 800 6.19 -2.36 -13.18
N TRP A 801 5.51 -1.35 -13.73
CA TRP A 801 5.33 -1.20 -15.18
C TRP A 801 6.66 -0.97 -15.89
N ALA A 802 7.56 -0.21 -15.28
CA ALA A 802 8.91 0.04 -15.77
C ALA A 802 9.71 -1.26 -15.91
N PHE A 803 9.69 -2.11 -14.87
CA PHE A 803 10.36 -3.41 -14.86
C PHE A 803 9.70 -4.43 -15.80
N CYS A 804 8.40 -4.28 -16.06
CA CYS A 804 7.71 -5.05 -17.07
C CYS A 804 8.03 -4.56 -18.49
N GLY A 805 8.48 -3.34 -18.70
CA GLY A 805 8.70 -2.83 -20.06
C GLY A 805 7.44 -2.29 -20.71
N GLU A 806 6.53 -1.73 -19.91
CA GLU A 806 5.30 -1.09 -20.39
C GLU A 806 5.53 0.36 -20.83
N TYR A 807 6.66 0.97 -20.45
CA TYR A 807 7.02 2.33 -20.83
C TYR A 807 8.13 2.38 -21.89
N PRO A 808 8.17 3.44 -22.73
CA PRO A 808 9.33 3.73 -23.55
C PRO A 808 10.59 3.89 -22.68
N GLY A 809 11.73 3.32 -23.10
CA GLY A 809 13.00 3.41 -22.35
C GLY A 809 13.19 2.37 -21.24
N SER A 810 12.22 1.48 -21.00
CA SER A 810 12.28 0.49 -19.92
C SER A 810 13.35 -0.60 -20.06
N THR A 811 13.95 -0.77 -21.24
CA THR A 811 14.93 -1.85 -21.52
C THR A 811 16.10 -1.85 -20.54
N ASP A 812 16.54 -0.68 -20.09
CA ASP A 812 17.69 -0.53 -19.21
C ASP A 812 17.33 -0.38 -17.71
N VAL A 813 16.04 -0.38 -17.35
CA VAL A 813 15.57 -0.21 -15.95
C VAL A 813 16.21 -1.22 -14.99
N PRO A 814 16.23 -2.55 -15.27
CA PRO A 814 16.88 -3.51 -14.37
C PRO A 814 18.40 -3.31 -14.24
N LYS A 815 19.06 -2.74 -15.27
CA LYS A 815 20.49 -2.41 -15.21
C LYS A 815 20.72 -1.16 -14.37
N PHE A 816 19.87 -0.14 -14.52
CA PHE A 816 19.93 1.07 -13.71
C PHE A 816 19.74 0.78 -12.22
N ALA A 817 18.74 -0.04 -11.87
CA ALA A 817 18.53 -0.50 -10.50
C ALA A 817 19.76 -1.24 -9.93
N ARG A 818 20.47 -2.01 -10.77
CA ARG A 818 21.74 -2.65 -10.40
C ARG A 818 22.86 -1.63 -10.19
N ASN A 819 23.02 -0.66 -11.09
CA ASN A 819 24.06 0.36 -10.98
C ASN A 819 23.93 1.17 -9.68
N ILE A 820 22.71 1.45 -9.22
CA ILE A 820 22.47 2.07 -7.90
C ILE A 820 23.07 1.20 -6.79
N ILE A 821 22.76 -0.09 -6.76
CA ILE A 821 23.27 -1.01 -5.73
C ILE A 821 24.78 -1.21 -5.82
N GLU A 822 25.35 -1.27 -7.03
CA GLU A 822 26.79 -1.32 -7.22
C GLU A 822 27.47 -0.02 -6.77
N MET A 823 26.83 1.12 -6.96
CA MET A 823 27.31 2.39 -6.46
C MET A 823 27.38 2.39 -4.93
N VAL A 824 26.28 1.99 -4.27
CA VAL A 824 26.21 1.92 -2.80
C VAL A 824 27.26 0.95 -2.25
N ALA A 825 27.33 -0.27 -2.80
CA ALA A 825 28.18 -1.33 -2.27
C ALA A 825 29.67 -1.15 -2.55
N ASN A 826 30.02 -0.59 -3.72
CA ASN A 826 31.38 -0.59 -4.23
C ASN A 826 31.89 0.83 -4.55
N TRP A 827 31.13 1.62 -5.32
CA TRP A 827 31.67 2.82 -5.96
C TRP A 827 31.68 4.07 -5.07
N SER A 828 30.81 4.13 -4.07
CA SER A 828 30.81 5.17 -3.03
C SER A 828 32.21 5.36 -2.40
N ARG A 829 33.03 4.30 -2.39
CA ARG A 829 34.35 4.24 -1.76
C ARG A 829 35.55 4.53 -2.68
N ILE A 830 35.35 4.80 -3.97
CA ILE A 830 36.43 4.97 -4.96
C ILE A 830 37.43 6.07 -4.57
N LEU A 831 36.97 7.07 -3.82
CA LEU A 831 37.76 8.22 -3.34
C LEU A 831 37.93 8.23 -1.80
N ASN A 832 37.84 7.07 -1.14
CA ASN A 832 37.97 6.97 0.31
C ASN A 832 39.31 7.49 0.83
N ASN A 833 39.28 8.13 2.01
CA ASN A 833 40.44 8.78 2.65
C ASN A 833 40.97 9.99 1.86
N THR A 834 40.07 10.80 1.27
CA THR A 834 40.45 12.13 0.80
C THR A 834 40.82 12.98 2.02
N ILE A 835 42.11 13.12 2.29
CA ILE A 835 42.60 13.91 3.43
C ILE A 835 42.91 15.31 2.94
N ILE A 836 42.27 16.31 3.53
CA ILE A 836 42.61 17.73 3.37
C ILE A 836 43.36 18.14 4.64
N ALA A 837 44.70 18.12 4.59
CA ALA A 837 45.55 18.08 5.79
C ALA A 837 45.55 19.36 6.66
N ASN A 838 45.04 20.50 6.16
CA ASN A 838 45.11 21.81 6.82
C ASN A 838 43.72 22.40 7.19
N ALA A 839 42.70 21.55 7.34
CA ALA A 839 41.31 21.96 7.62
C ALA A 839 40.77 21.35 8.94
N GLU A 840 40.14 22.16 9.80
CA GLU A 840 39.30 21.64 10.88
C GLU A 840 37.91 21.32 10.32
N TYR A 841 37.56 20.04 10.30
CA TYR A 841 36.33 19.57 9.69
C TYR A 841 35.17 19.52 10.69
N ILE A 842 34.02 20.07 10.28
CA ILE A 842 32.72 19.82 10.91
C ILE A 842 31.74 19.45 9.79
N SER A 843 31.23 18.21 9.81
CA SER A 843 30.39 17.69 8.74
C SER A 843 28.92 18.09 8.88
N TYR A 844 28.39 18.67 7.81
CA TYR A 844 27.03 18.38 7.37
C TYR A 844 27.16 17.44 6.17
N GLY A 845 27.24 16.13 6.45
CA GLY A 845 27.37 15.09 5.44
C GLY A 845 28.54 15.25 4.46
N SER A 846 29.63 15.90 4.87
CA SER A 846 30.84 16.16 4.06
C SER A 846 30.70 17.11 2.87
N SER A 847 29.56 17.80 2.74
CA SER A 847 29.32 18.79 1.68
C SER A 847 29.80 20.20 2.05
N ILE A 848 30.19 20.46 3.31
CA ILE A 848 30.72 21.75 3.77
C ILE A 848 31.99 21.51 4.59
N ILE A 849 33.06 22.23 4.28
CA ILE A 849 34.36 22.18 4.97
C ILE A 849 34.71 23.58 5.47
N PHE A 850 35.12 23.68 6.73
CA PHE A 850 35.64 24.93 7.30
C PHE A 850 37.17 24.92 7.27
N ILE A 851 37.76 26.04 6.86
CA ILE A 851 39.21 26.25 6.91
C ILE A 851 39.51 27.58 7.58
N ASN A 852 40.67 27.66 8.25
CA ASN A 852 41.14 28.93 8.80
C ASN A 852 41.47 29.91 7.65
N GLN A 853 41.18 31.20 7.83
CA GLN A 853 41.55 32.24 6.87
C GLN A 853 43.05 32.28 6.52
N SER A 854 43.93 31.78 7.40
CA SER A 854 45.38 31.72 7.16
C SER A 854 45.82 30.59 6.21
N VAL A 855 44.92 29.68 5.81
CA VAL A 855 45.26 28.56 4.92
C VAL A 855 45.44 29.07 3.49
N ALA A 856 46.68 29.01 2.99
CA ALA A 856 47.06 29.46 1.65
C ALA A 856 47.01 28.35 0.59
N SER A 857 47.08 27.08 1.00
CA SER A 857 47.03 25.92 0.10
C SER A 857 46.23 24.76 0.68
N LEU A 858 45.63 23.96 -0.19
CA LEU A 858 44.96 22.71 0.14
C LEU A 858 45.81 21.55 -0.38
N ASP A 859 46.36 20.75 0.54
CA ASP A 859 47.04 19.51 0.20
C ASP A 859 46.03 18.37 0.24
N ILE A 860 45.86 17.70 -0.89
CA ILE A 860 44.88 16.63 -1.06
C ILE A 860 45.61 15.35 -1.43
N ASN A 861 45.43 14.33 -0.60
CA ASN A 861 45.96 13.00 -0.82
C ASN A 861 44.82 12.00 -0.92
N ILE A 862 44.88 11.14 -1.94
CA ILE A 862 43.87 10.11 -2.21
C ILE A 862 44.58 8.79 -2.41
N LYS A 863 44.33 7.84 -1.52
CA LYS A 863 44.90 6.50 -1.65
C LYS A 863 44.23 5.78 -2.81
N ASN A 864 45.02 5.26 -3.75
CA ASN A 864 44.51 4.55 -4.90
C ASN A 864 44.12 3.11 -4.53
N SER A 865 42.87 2.91 -4.13
CA SER A 865 42.32 1.58 -3.81
C SER A 865 41.57 0.92 -4.96
N THR A 866 41.53 1.55 -6.14
CA THR A 866 40.79 1.07 -7.32
C THR A 866 41.59 1.34 -8.60
N ALA A 867 41.16 0.83 -9.75
CA ALA A 867 41.84 1.06 -11.03
C ALA A 867 41.47 2.44 -11.61
N LEU A 868 41.88 3.52 -10.94
CA LEU A 868 41.72 4.88 -11.43
C LEU A 868 42.67 5.14 -12.60
N ILE A 869 42.16 5.73 -13.68
CA ILE A 869 42.97 6.12 -14.84
C ILE A 869 43.42 7.59 -14.78
N ASN A 870 42.61 8.46 -14.16
CA ASN A 870 42.93 9.87 -13.97
C ASN A 870 42.16 10.46 -12.78
N LEU A 871 42.71 11.52 -12.20
CA LEU A 871 42.09 12.32 -11.14
C LEU A 871 42.29 13.81 -11.42
N THR A 872 41.20 14.55 -11.40
CA THR A 872 41.19 16.00 -11.62
C THR A 872 40.52 16.71 -10.44
N TRP A 873 40.82 17.98 -10.29
CA TRP A 873 40.12 18.86 -9.35
C TRP A 873 39.72 20.17 -10.02
N GLU A 874 38.68 20.77 -9.47
CA GLU A 874 38.15 22.04 -9.93
C GLU A 874 37.59 22.87 -8.78
N ILE A 875 37.90 24.17 -8.79
CA ILE A 875 37.36 25.16 -7.88
C ILE A 875 36.48 26.14 -8.64
N LEU A 876 35.29 26.39 -8.11
CA LEU A 876 34.39 27.44 -8.57
C LEU A 876 34.18 28.49 -7.49
N THR A 877 34.41 29.75 -7.85
CA THR A 877 34.11 30.95 -7.07
C THR A 877 33.08 31.79 -7.84
N GLU A 878 32.64 32.92 -7.27
CA GLU A 878 31.74 33.85 -7.97
C GLU A 878 32.36 34.42 -9.26
N ASN A 879 33.69 34.54 -9.34
CA ASN A 879 34.37 35.27 -10.42
C ASN A 879 35.35 34.41 -11.24
N GLN A 880 35.69 33.22 -10.77
CA GLN A 880 36.77 32.40 -11.33
C GLN A 880 36.45 30.91 -11.23
N ARG A 881 36.88 30.17 -12.26
CA ARG A 881 36.90 28.70 -12.33
C ARG A 881 38.34 28.25 -12.56
N ILE A 882 38.89 27.44 -11.67
CA ILE A 882 40.29 27.01 -11.66
C ILE A 882 40.30 25.48 -11.62
N SER A 883 41.11 24.83 -12.45
CA SER A 883 41.18 23.36 -12.50
C SER A 883 42.62 22.87 -12.58
N GLY A 884 42.83 21.61 -12.18
CA GLY A 884 44.12 20.94 -12.29
C GLY A 884 43.99 19.42 -12.18
N GLU A 885 45.13 18.75 -12.21
CA GLU A 885 45.24 17.30 -12.16
C GLU A 885 46.02 16.84 -10.92
N PHE A 886 45.81 15.59 -10.52
CA PHE A 886 46.60 14.94 -9.48
C PHE A 886 47.81 14.24 -10.11
N THR A 887 48.91 14.18 -9.35
CA THR A 887 50.07 13.34 -9.70
C THR A 887 49.96 12.01 -8.97
N TYR A 888 50.09 10.89 -9.70
CA TYR A 888 50.12 9.56 -9.10
C TYR A 888 51.55 9.15 -8.73
N ASP A 889 51.74 8.66 -7.50
CA ASP A 889 52.97 8.02 -7.07
C ASP A 889 52.78 6.49 -7.03
N ASP A 890 53.45 5.80 -7.96
CA ASP A 890 53.42 4.34 -8.10
C ASP A 890 53.93 3.59 -6.86
N ILE A 891 54.84 4.20 -6.08
CA ILE A 891 55.48 3.56 -4.92
C ILE A 891 54.54 3.58 -3.73
N SER A 892 53.96 4.75 -3.42
CA SER A 892 53.02 4.88 -2.30
C SER A 892 51.59 4.50 -2.65
N GLN A 893 51.28 4.37 -3.95
CA GLN A 893 49.93 4.20 -4.49
C GLN A 893 48.98 5.33 -4.04
N ILE A 894 49.46 6.57 -4.07
CA ILE A 894 48.70 7.74 -3.64
C ILE A 894 48.68 8.76 -4.79
N TRP A 895 47.50 9.31 -5.04
CA TRP A 895 47.32 10.50 -5.86
C TRP A 895 47.45 11.74 -4.97
N THR A 896 48.27 12.70 -5.41
CA THR A 896 48.58 13.91 -4.63
C THR A 896 48.42 15.16 -5.47
N THR A 897 47.94 16.24 -4.86
CA THR A 897 47.95 17.58 -5.46
C THR A 897 48.00 18.64 -4.36
N THR A 898 48.58 19.79 -4.68
CA THR A 898 48.58 20.97 -3.83
C THR A 898 47.90 22.10 -4.59
N ILE A 899 46.75 22.54 -4.08
CA ILE A 899 45.97 23.62 -4.70
C ILE A 899 46.30 24.94 -4.01
N ASP A 900 46.89 25.89 -4.73
CA ASP A 900 47.10 27.25 -4.25
C ASP A 900 45.76 28.00 -4.22
N ILE A 901 45.30 28.35 -3.02
CA ILE A 901 44.07 29.11 -2.80
C ILE A 901 44.33 30.53 -2.30
N SER A 902 45.59 30.98 -2.25
CA SER A 902 45.97 32.30 -1.74
C SER A 902 45.33 33.45 -2.52
N ALA A 903 45.12 33.26 -3.83
CA ALA A 903 44.48 34.24 -4.72
C ALA A 903 42.93 34.25 -4.65
N ILE A 904 42.31 33.25 -4.03
CA ILE A 904 40.86 33.20 -3.86
C ILE A 904 40.47 34.15 -2.73
N THR A 905 39.76 35.23 -3.04
CA THR A 905 39.34 36.22 -2.04
C THR A 905 37.96 35.93 -1.44
N SER A 906 37.14 35.13 -2.12
CA SER A 906 35.79 34.77 -1.65
C SER A 906 35.85 33.98 -0.34
N ALA A 907 35.00 34.35 0.62
CA ALA A 907 34.86 33.62 1.89
C ALA A 907 34.28 32.21 1.71
N ARG A 908 33.59 31.96 0.59
CA ARG A 908 33.01 30.67 0.20
C ARG A 908 33.40 30.35 -1.23
N PHE A 909 33.81 29.10 -1.46
CA PHE A 909 34.10 28.57 -2.79
C PHE A 909 33.78 27.08 -2.83
N MET A 910 33.54 26.52 -4.01
CA MET A 910 33.23 25.10 -4.17
C MET A 910 34.44 24.36 -4.71
N LEU A 911 34.71 23.17 -4.18
CA LEU A 911 35.73 22.24 -4.65
C LEU A 911 35.05 20.98 -5.17
N ARG A 912 35.51 20.50 -6.32
CA ARG A 912 35.10 19.25 -6.95
C ARG A 912 36.35 18.45 -7.29
N ILE A 913 36.32 17.15 -7.01
CA ILE A 913 37.36 16.18 -7.36
C ILE A 913 36.69 15.11 -8.20
N GLU A 914 37.21 14.85 -9.39
CA GLU A 914 36.61 13.90 -10.33
C GLU A 914 37.60 12.78 -10.66
N ALA A 915 37.14 11.55 -10.40
CA ALA A 915 37.88 10.32 -10.64
C ALA A 915 37.37 9.66 -11.91
N TYR A 916 38.29 9.23 -12.77
CA TYR A 916 37.98 8.55 -14.03
C TYR A 916 38.38 7.08 -13.97
N ILE A 917 37.54 6.23 -14.56
CA ILE A 917 37.68 4.78 -14.54
C ILE A 917 37.30 4.24 -15.89
N GLU A 918 38.09 3.30 -16.41
CA GLU A 918 37.75 2.57 -17.62
C GLU A 918 36.99 1.29 -17.27
N VAL A 919 35.80 1.13 -17.84
CA VAL A 919 34.95 -0.05 -17.66
C VAL A 919 34.42 -0.48 -19.02
N ASP A 920 34.73 -1.71 -19.42
CA ASP A 920 34.31 -2.29 -20.70
C ASP A 920 34.71 -1.42 -21.92
N GLY A 921 35.89 -0.79 -21.87
CA GLY A 921 36.41 0.07 -22.93
C GLY A 921 35.78 1.46 -23.02
N LYS A 922 34.97 1.85 -22.03
CA LYS A 922 34.41 3.21 -21.89
C LYS A 922 34.89 3.86 -20.61
N ILE A 923 35.12 5.16 -20.66
CA ILE A 923 35.51 5.96 -19.50
C ILE A 923 34.24 6.44 -18.81
N TYR A 924 34.18 6.23 -17.50
CA TYR A 924 33.15 6.77 -16.61
C TYR A 924 33.81 7.59 -15.50
N SER A 925 33.03 8.46 -14.86
CA SER A 925 33.50 9.28 -13.75
C SER A 925 32.67 9.14 -12.47
N VAL A 926 33.31 9.51 -11.37
CA VAL A 926 32.74 9.65 -10.03
C VAL A 926 33.29 10.95 -9.45
N ALA A 927 32.42 11.89 -9.10
CA ALA A 927 32.82 13.18 -8.55
C ALA A 927 32.48 13.28 -7.07
N ARG A 928 33.42 13.77 -6.26
CA ARG A 928 33.18 14.25 -4.90
C ARG A 928 33.26 15.76 -4.88
N ALA A 929 32.29 16.42 -4.27
CA ALA A 929 32.25 17.87 -4.22
C ALA A 929 31.73 18.40 -2.89
N GLY A 930 32.16 19.61 -2.54
CA GLY A 930 31.67 20.31 -1.37
C GLY A 930 32.04 21.79 -1.40
N THR A 931 31.41 22.54 -0.50
CA THR A 931 31.65 23.96 -0.29
C THR A 931 32.71 24.15 0.79
N ILE A 932 33.73 24.95 0.51
CA ILE A 932 34.74 25.36 1.46
C ILE A 932 34.41 26.76 1.97
N ILE A 933 34.43 26.94 3.29
CA ILE A 933 34.13 28.20 3.99
C ILE A 933 35.36 28.61 4.81
N ARG A 934 35.81 29.85 4.64
CA ARG A 934 36.86 30.44 5.48
C ARG A 934 36.25 31.08 6.73
N ASP A 935 36.66 30.62 7.90
CA ASP A 935 36.22 31.16 9.20
C ASP A 935 37.43 31.62 10.04
N SER A 936 37.24 32.70 10.79
CA SER A 936 38.22 33.31 11.70
C SER A 936 38.04 32.89 13.17
N SER A 937 36.91 32.28 13.52
CA SER A 937 36.58 31.83 14.89
C SER A 937 36.78 30.33 15.03
N SER A 938 37.43 29.87 16.12
CA SER A 938 37.36 28.46 16.52
C SER A 938 35.89 28.01 16.57
N PRO A 939 35.54 26.82 16.09
CA PRO A 939 34.15 26.52 15.79
C PRO A 939 33.34 26.39 17.08
N THR A 940 32.55 27.42 17.39
CA THR A 940 31.44 27.31 18.33
C THR A 940 30.18 27.62 17.54
N ILE A 941 29.52 26.59 17.03
CA ILE A 941 28.30 26.76 16.25
C ILE A 941 27.11 26.83 17.22
N THR A 942 26.48 28.01 17.30
CA THR A 942 25.09 28.15 17.75
C THR A 942 24.23 28.33 16.50
N LEU A 943 23.42 27.33 16.15
CA LEU A 943 22.58 27.37 14.94
C LEU A 943 21.34 28.24 15.17
N HIS A 944 21.16 29.29 14.35
CA HIS A 944 19.89 30.02 14.27
C HIS A 944 19.07 29.53 13.05
N PRO A 945 17.77 29.20 13.21
CA PRO A 945 16.90 28.68 12.14
C PRO A 945 16.70 29.56 10.90
N SER A 946 17.21 30.79 10.87
CA SER A 946 16.86 31.82 9.88
C SER A 946 17.87 32.05 8.75
N GLN A 947 18.94 31.24 8.65
CA GLN A 947 20.04 31.51 7.70
C GLN A 947 20.10 30.64 6.43
N VAL A 948 19.06 29.84 6.15
CA VAL A 948 18.92 29.18 4.84
C VAL A 948 18.27 30.16 3.85
N VAL A 949 19.08 30.79 3.00
CA VAL A 949 18.60 31.63 1.89
C VAL A 949 18.20 30.71 0.74
N VAL A 950 16.91 30.53 0.54
CA VAL A 950 16.34 29.96 -0.70
C VAL A 950 16.67 30.89 -1.86
N PRO A 951 17.17 30.40 -3.02
CA PRO A 951 17.33 31.24 -4.20
C PRO A 951 15.96 31.70 -4.67
N LYS A 952 15.63 32.99 -4.45
CA LYS A 952 14.53 33.66 -5.14
C LYS A 952 14.96 33.92 -6.59
N ASN A 953 14.51 33.13 -7.55
CA ASN A 953 14.44 33.52 -8.96
C ASN A 953 12.97 33.41 -9.35
N GLY A 954 12.20 34.47 -9.66
CA GLY A 954 12.34 35.51 -10.70
C GLY A 954 11.08 35.36 -11.57
N SER A 955 10.20 36.33 -11.85
CA SER A 955 10.32 37.78 -11.99
C SER A 955 8.93 38.45 -12.10
N VAL A 956 8.92 39.79 -11.97
CA VAL A 956 7.90 40.80 -12.38
C VAL A 956 6.86 41.28 -11.35
N SER A 957 7.03 42.58 -11.03
CA SER A 957 6.13 43.61 -10.46
C SER A 957 5.18 43.28 -9.29
N THR A 958 5.46 44.02 -8.21
CA THR A 958 4.56 44.50 -7.14
C THR A 958 3.05 44.38 -7.40
N ASN A 959 2.36 43.58 -6.59
CA ASN A 959 1.49 44.08 -5.50
C ASN A 959 1.15 42.95 -4.53
#